data_AF-A0A9E7K0Y8-F1
#
_entry.id   AF-A0A9E7K0Y8-F1
#
_cell.length_a   1.000
_cell.length_b   1.000
_cell.length_c   1.000
_cell.angle_alpha   90.00
_cell.angle_beta   90.00
_cell.angle_gamma   90.00
#
_symmetry.space_group_name_H-M   'P 1'
#
loop_
_entity.id
_entity.type
_entity.pdbx_description
1 polymer ?
#
loop_
_entity_poly.entity_id
_entity_poly.type
_entity_poly.pdbx_seq_one_letter_code
_entity_poly.pdbx_strand_id
1 'polypeptide(L)'
;MPNLTEPSSSVSFASSSYLSNGSSAYHAPGGTAPSPSPPPAAPEGGTNLEVLSLSKLSSNLERLLLDTEFDCTDAEIVVEGAPVGIHRCILTARSRFFRDLFSREGIGGNRQEGKLRYVMNELVPGGRIGREAFMVFLSYLYTGKLRAAPQDASICVDRFCAHDACRPAIGFAVELLYASSVFQIAELVSLLQRRLLNFVDKAMVEDVIPILQVASHSKLNQLLSHCVQRVGRSDLDDIALEKEFPQEVAEEIRLLRRESQPKESTATVDPMQEKRIKRIHRALDSDDVELVKLLLSESVVTLDDAYALHYAAAYCDSKVVTELLDLGSANVNLKNDRGYTPLHVAAMRREPAVIVSLLTKGASALETTADGQNAVRICRRLTSAKDYFTRTEQGQESNKNKICIDILEREMMRNPMAAEDSATSPLLADDLHMKLLYLENRVAFARLFFPAEAKLAMEIAHANTTSEFTGIAKSRSSSNLRDVDLNETPVVRNKRLRSRVDTLSKTVELGRRYFPHCSQVLDKFLEDDLPDVFYLQKGTPDEQKIKKLRFCELKEDVRKAFSKDMAGSLLSGLSSSSSSSSPKSEEKHHPIYVIMQVSKTQVMAEKSYIYQAEWLVRNYLLADHLVACTSVLVGIYLWKMAYDVTHTISSLYYKGYASLTKIQRIEWNNRGMSSAHAIFITVTSVYSVFFSDLFSDHIEGLVIFRSSSLSIFTLGVSVGYFVSDLAMIFWLYPSLGGIEYVLHHLLSATAVSYTMLSGEGQLYTYMVLISEATTPGINLRWFLDTAGMKKSSAYLVNGVMMFIAWLVARILLFIYLFYYIYLYYDQIRQMHTFGYLLTFLVPAALFIMNIMWFTKILRGLRKTLAKRQ
;
A
#
# COMPACT_ATOMS: atom_id res chain seq x y z
N MET A 1 -6.22 0.39 -34.51
CA MET A 1 -6.58 1.67 -35.16
C MET A 1 -7.89 2.14 -34.56
N PRO A 2 -8.06 3.39 -34.09
CA PRO A 2 -7.09 4.51 -33.99
C PRO A 2 -6.96 5.17 -32.59
N ASN A 3 -5.80 5.82 -32.40
CA ASN A 3 -5.49 7.09 -31.74
C ASN A 3 -5.96 7.45 -30.32
N LEU A 4 -4.99 7.69 -29.44
CA LEU A 4 -4.93 8.73 -28.37
C LEU A 4 -3.47 8.78 -27.88
N THR A 5 -2.57 9.50 -28.56
CA THR A 5 -2.00 10.81 -28.12
C THR A 5 -1.59 10.86 -26.65
N GLU A 6 -0.33 10.49 -26.38
CA GLU A 6 0.42 10.91 -25.19
C GLU A 6 0.85 12.38 -25.34
N PRO A 7 0.72 13.23 -24.30
CA PRO A 7 1.33 14.55 -24.31
C PRO A 7 2.81 14.44 -23.95
N SER A 8 3.63 14.89 -24.90
CA SER A 8 5.06 15.12 -24.80
C SER A 8 5.39 16.23 -23.80
N SER A 9 6.37 15.97 -22.92
CA SER A 9 7.35 16.99 -22.45
C SER A 9 8.44 16.35 -21.57
N SER A 10 9.12 15.32 -22.08
CA SER A 10 10.42 14.93 -21.54
C SER A 10 11.51 15.76 -22.22
N VAL A 11 11.93 16.85 -21.58
CA VAL A 11 13.13 17.57 -22.03
C VAL A 11 14.36 16.77 -21.62
N SER A 12 14.75 15.82 -22.48
CA SER A 12 16.05 15.17 -22.42
C SER A 12 17.12 16.15 -22.89
N PHE A 13 18.02 16.59 -22.01
CA PHE A 13 19.26 17.22 -22.44
C PHE A 13 20.38 16.21 -22.39
N ALA A 14 20.73 15.69 -23.57
CA ALA A 14 22.07 15.20 -23.85
C ALA A 14 23.05 16.37 -23.67
N SER A 15 24.13 16.15 -22.92
CA SER A 15 25.22 17.10 -22.78
C SER A 15 25.90 17.34 -24.14
N SER A 16 25.74 18.53 -24.70
CA SER A 16 26.68 19.06 -25.70
C SER A 16 27.82 19.76 -24.97
N SER A 17 28.90 19.03 -24.73
CA SER A 17 30.18 19.62 -24.35
C SER A 17 31.12 19.60 -25.57
N TYR A 18 31.08 20.66 -26.37
CA TYR A 18 32.23 21.08 -27.16
C TYR A 18 32.34 22.60 -27.01
N LEU A 19 33.30 23.03 -26.21
CA LEU A 19 33.74 24.41 -26.17
C LEU A 19 34.77 24.65 -27.27
N SER A 20 34.51 25.72 -28.01
CA SER A 20 35.47 26.63 -28.65
C SER A 20 36.28 26.13 -29.85
N ASN A 21 35.95 26.67 -31.01
CA ASN A 21 36.95 27.35 -31.82
C ASN A 21 36.37 28.68 -32.30
N GLY A 22 37.04 29.77 -31.96
CA GLY A 22 36.66 31.12 -32.37
C GLY A 22 36.99 31.39 -33.83
N SER A 23 36.19 32.23 -34.47
CA SER A 23 36.70 33.14 -35.50
C SER A 23 35.77 34.35 -35.61
N SER A 24 36.38 35.53 -35.48
CA SER A 24 35.80 36.85 -35.72
C SER A 24 35.11 36.97 -37.07
N ALA A 25 33.97 37.66 -37.10
CA ALA A 25 33.31 38.10 -38.31
C ALA A 25 33.79 39.51 -38.70
N TYR A 26 34.29 39.67 -39.92
CA TYR A 26 34.35 40.95 -40.63
C TYR A 26 33.85 40.76 -42.08
N HIS A 27 32.85 41.57 -42.43
CA HIS A 27 32.41 42.12 -43.74
C HIS A 27 32.41 41.29 -45.05
N ALA A 28 31.17 41.05 -45.55
CA ALA A 28 30.60 41.39 -46.89
C ALA A 28 31.27 40.84 -48.21
N PRO A 29 30.66 40.99 -49.42
CA PRO A 29 29.96 39.89 -50.11
C PRO A 29 30.45 39.56 -51.54
N GLY A 30 30.06 38.37 -52.06
CA GLY A 30 29.82 38.15 -53.50
C GLY A 30 30.73 37.16 -54.24
N GLY A 31 30.10 36.32 -55.10
CA GLY A 31 30.73 35.80 -56.32
C GLY A 31 31.04 34.29 -56.40
N THR A 32 30.11 33.55 -57.05
CA THR A 32 30.32 32.49 -58.06
C THR A 32 31.33 31.33 -57.86
N ALA A 33 30.80 30.11 -57.99
CA ALA A 33 31.45 28.80 -58.24
C ALA A 33 32.44 28.79 -59.45
N PRO A 34 33.22 27.72 -59.76
CA PRO A 34 33.16 26.32 -59.27
C PRO A 34 34.51 25.63 -58.90
N SER A 35 34.37 24.42 -58.35
CA SER A 35 35.41 23.43 -57.94
C SER A 35 36.50 23.13 -58.99
N PRO A 36 37.72 22.66 -58.58
CA PRO A 36 37.95 21.20 -58.51
C PRO A 36 38.95 20.67 -57.43
N SER A 37 38.70 19.41 -57.03
CA SER A 37 39.59 18.36 -56.44
C SER A 37 40.28 18.57 -55.06
N PRO A 38 40.22 17.57 -54.14
CA PRO A 38 40.81 17.66 -52.81
C PRO A 38 42.28 17.16 -52.75
N PRO A 39 43.15 17.72 -51.89
CA PRO A 39 44.42 17.11 -51.50
C PRO A 39 44.22 16.14 -50.31
N PRO A 40 45.19 15.24 -50.01
CA PRO A 40 44.97 14.06 -49.19
C PRO A 40 44.81 14.36 -47.70
N ALA A 41 43.97 13.56 -47.05
CA ALA A 41 43.63 13.66 -45.64
C ALA A 41 44.83 13.46 -44.71
N ALA A 42 44.99 14.36 -43.73
CA ALA A 42 45.77 14.14 -42.52
C ALA A 42 44.96 13.28 -41.53
N PRO A 43 45.60 12.51 -40.62
CA PRO A 43 44.93 11.48 -39.84
C PRO A 43 44.20 12.05 -38.61
N GLU A 44 42.88 12.25 -38.70
CA GLU A 44 42.00 12.60 -37.56
C GLU A 44 41.49 11.36 -36.77
N GLY A 45 42.34 10.35 -36.57
CA GLY A 45 41.93 9.08 -35.95
C GLY A 45 42.28 8.88 -34.47
N GLY A 46 43.22 9.66 -33.91
CA GLY A 46 43.83 9.34 -32.60
C GLY A 46 43.06 9.83 -31.37
N THR A 47 42.44 11.01 -31.45
CA THR A 47 41.84 11.69 -30.29
C THR A 47 40.54 11.04 -29.81
N ASN A 48 39.81 10.35 -30.71
CA ASN A 48 38.51 9.77 -30.38
C ASN A 48 38.62 8.48 -29.55
N LEU A 49 39.66 7.67 -29.78
CA LEU A 49 39.83 6.39 -29.07
C LEU A 49 40.30 6.59 -27.62
N GLU A 50 41.16 7.57 -27.38
CA GLU A 50 41.64 7.90 -26.03
C GLU A 50 40.51 8.46 -25.16
N VAL A 51 39.70 9.37 -25.71
CA VAL A 51 38.51 9.92 -25.02
C VAL A 51 37.50 8.82 -24.69
N LEU A 52 37.25 7.88 -25.63
CA LEU A 52 36.38 6.73 -25.38
C LEU A 52 36.94 5.81 -24.28
N SER A 53 38.26 5.58 -24.28
CA SER A 53 38.93 4.73 -23.29
C SER A 53 38.91 5.36 -21.89
N LEU A 54 39.17 6.66 -21.78
CA LEU A 54 39.09 7.42 -20.53
C LEU A 54 37.64 7.52 -20.02
N SER A 55 36.67 7.74 -20.92
CA SER A 55 35.24 7.70 -20.57
C SER A 55 34.84 6.33 -20.02
N LYS A 56 35.35 5.23 -20.61
CA LYS A 56 35.09 3.87 -20.12
C LYS A 56 35.75 3.61 -18.77
N LEU A 57 36.98 4.09 -18.56
CA LEU A 57 37.65 4.03 -17.25
C LEU A 57 36.85 4.79 -16.18
N SER A 58 36.38 6.00 -16.50
CA SER A 58 35.59 6.84 -15.62
C SER A 58 34.26 6.18 -15.20
N SER A 59 33.56 5.54 -16.15
CA SER A 59 32.37 4.71 -15.84
C SER A 59 32.70 3.49 -14.97
N ASN A 60 33.86 2.87 -15.15
CA ASN A 60 34.29 1.75 -14.31
C ASN A 60 34.65 2.20 -12.89
N LEU A 61 35.29 3.36 -12.72
CA LEU A 61 35.59 3.93 -11.41
C LEU A 61 34.32 4.26 -10.63
N GLU A 62 33.27 4.72 -11.31
CA GLU A 62 31.97 4.98 -10.69
C GLU A 62 31.35 3.71 -10.08
N ARG A 63 31.62 2.52 -10.63
CA ARG A 63 31.15 1.26 -10.02
C ARG A 63 31.68 1.06 -8.61
N LEU A 64 32.86 1.60 -8.28
CA LEU A 64 33.42 1.56 -6.93
C LEU A 64 32.58 2.33 -5.90
N LEU A 65 31.70 3.25 -6.32
CA LEU A 65 30.76 3.94 -5.45
C LEU A 65 29.44 3.17 -5.24
N LEU A 66 29.08 2.29 -6.17
CA LEU A 66 27.75 1.66 -6.24
C LEU A 66 27.77 0.19 -5.84
N ASP A 67 28.90 -0.48 -6.06
CA ASP A 67 29.06 -1.92 -5.90
C ASP A 67 29.61 -2.23 -4.50
N THR A 68 28.77 -2.79 -3.63
CA THR A 68 29.15 -3.14 -2.25
C THR A 68 30.01 -4.38 -2.15
N GLU A 69 30.18 -5.14 -3.25
CA GLU A 69 30.97 -6.38 -3.28
C GLU A 69 32.49 -6.10 -3.31
N PHE A 70 32.91 -4.88 -3.63
CA PHE A 70 34.32 -4.47 -3.72
C PHE A 70 34.63 -3.31 -2.77
N ASP A 71 34.91 -3.61 -1.50
CA ASP A 71 35.25 -2.59 -0.51
C ASP A 71 36.73 -2.14 -0.61
N CYS A 72 37.01 -1.34 -1.63
CA CYS A 72 38.32 -0.69 -1.85
C CYS A 72 38.38 0.72 -1.24
N THR A 73 37.43 1.09 -0.39
CA THR A 73 37.31 2.44 0.16
C THR A 73 38.36 2.70 1.24
N ASP A 74 39.04 3.85 1.16
CA ASP A 74 40.14 4.20 2.08
C ASP A 74 39.79 5.33 3.05
N ALA A 75 38.58 5.91 2.91
CA ALA A 75 37.96 6.81 3.87
C ALA A 75 36.42 6.78 3.75
N GLU A 76 35.73 7.36 4.74
CA GLU A 76 34.28 7.49 4.79
C GLU A 76 33.87 8.92 5.13
N ILE A 77 32.76 9.37 4.57
CA ILE A 77 32.08 10.61 4.97
C ILE A 77 30.68 10.25 5.48
N VAL A 78 30.38 10.59 6.73
CA VAL A 78 29.07 10.36 7.34
C VAL A 78 28.12 11.48 6.93
N VAL A 79 27.03 11.12 6.25
CA VAL A 79 25.98 12.03 5.80
C VAL A 79 24.65 11.56 6.38
N GLU A 80 23.97 12.44 7.12
CA GLU A 80 22.69 12.12 7.77
C GLU A 80 22.74 10.84 8.63
N GLY A 81 23.87 10.60 9.31
CA GLY A 81 24.10 9.44 10.17
C GLY A 81 24.54 8.16 9.43
N ALA A 82 24.53 8.15 8.09
CA ALA A 82 24.95 7.01 7.29
C ALA A 82 26.37 7.20 6.71
N PRO A 83 27.29 6.23 6.85
CA PRO A 83 28.60 6.31 6.21
C PRO A 83 28.49 6.18 4.69
N VAL A 84 29.31 6.95 3.97
CA VAL A 84 29.50 6.87 2.53
C VAL A 84 30.98 6.65 2.26
N GLY A 85 31.33 5.51 1.70
CA GLY A 85 32.71 5.17 1.35
C GLY A 85 33.23 6.02 0.18
N ILE A 86 34.48 6.48 0.30
CA ILE A 86 35.14 7.34 -0.69
C ILE A 86 36.58 6.86 -0.97
N HIS A 87 37.13 7.34 -2.08
CA HIS A 87 38.50 7.10 -2.50
C HIS A 87 39.28 8.41 -2.51
N ARG A 88 40.19 8.60 -1.54
CA ARG A 88 40.90 9.87 -1.35
C ARG A 88 41.70 10.29 -2.59
N CYS A 89 42.31 9.34 -3.30
CA CYS A 89 43.06 9.62 -4.53
C CYS A 89 42.20 10.27 -5.63
N ILE A 90 40.95 9.83 -5.78
CA ILE A 90 40.02 10.40 -6.78
C ILE A 90 39.58 11.80 -6.35
N LEU A 91 39.17 11.96 -5.09
CA LEU A 91 38.69 13.24 -4.57
C LEU A 91 39.80 14.31 -4.57
N THR A 92 41.02 13.98 -4.13
CA THR A 92 42.17 14.90 -4.18
C THR A 92 42.51 15.35 -5.61
N ALA A 93 42.42 14.44 -6.58
CA ALA A 93 42.71 14.76 -7.98
C ALA A 93 41.71 15.79 -8.55
N ARG A 94 40.46 15.76 -8.08
CA ARG A 94 39.33 16.52 -8.65
C ARG A 94 38.95 17.76 -7.85
N SER A 95 39.37 17.86 -6.60
CA SER A 95 39.05 18.98 -5.71
C SER A 95 40.29 19.46 -4.96
N ARG A 96 40.49 20.78 -4.92
CA ARG A 96 41.52 21.41 -4.10
C ARG A 96 41.20 21.26 -2.61
N PHE A 97 39.92 21.42 -2.23
CA PHE A 97 39.47 21.21 -0.87
C PHE A 97 39.84 19.83 -0.33
N PHE A 98 39.51 18.75 -1.06
CA PHE A 98 39.83 17.40 -0.60
C PHE A 98 41.33 17.10 -0.59
N ARG A 99 42.11 17.73 -1.50
CA ARG A 99 43.57 17.65 -1.49
C ARG A 99 44.14 18.24 -0.21
N ASP A 100 43.68 19.43 0.19
CA ASP A 100 44.11 20.09 1.42
C ASP A 100 43.63 19.34 2.66
N LEU A 101 42.38 18.86 2.64
CA LEU A 101 41.78 18.07 3.72
C LEU A 101 42.60 16.81 4.01
N PHE A 102 42.95 16.05 2.97
CA PHE A 102 43.68 14.79 3.14
C PHE A 102 45.20 14.97 3.30
N SER A 103 45.74 16.16 3.03
CA SER A 103 47.15 16.49 3.27
C SER A 103 47.43 16.96 4.70
N ARG A 104 46.41 17.41 5.43
CA ARG A 104 46.52 17.81 6.83
C ARG A 104 46.39 16.58 7.72
N GLU A 105 47.53 16.02 8.15
CA GLU A 105 47.53 14.99 9.20
C GLU A 105 46.94 15.58 10.49
N GLY A 106 45.69 15.21 10.84
CA GLY A 106 45.17 15.36 12.19
C GLY A 106 43.94 16.23 12.43
N ILE A 107 43.23 16.75 11.42
CA ILE A 107 41.97 17.48 11.65
C ILE A 107 40.78 16.64 11.16
N GLY A 108 40.10 15.96 12.10
CA GLY A 108 38.74 15.42 11.94
C GLY A 108 38.63 13.90 11.73
N GLY A 109 39.69 13.21 11.34
CA GLY A 109 39.65 11.77 11.08
C GLY A 109 39.78 10.92 12.35
N ASN A 110 38.68 10.62 13.04
CA ASN A 110 38.72 9.66 14.14
C ASN A 110 39.02 8.26 13.57
N ARG A 111 40.15 7.64 13.93
CA ARG A 111 40.51 6.30 13.46
C ARG A 111 39.74 5.26 14.27
N GLN A 112 38.71 4.67 13.67
CA GLN A 112 38.00 3.52 14.22
C GLN A 112 38.00 2.44 13.12
N GLU A 113 38.43 1.22 13.46
CA GLU A 113 38.50 0.08 12.52
C GLU A 113 39.40 0.26 11.28
N GLY A 114 40.40 1.16 11.33
CA GLY A 114 41.43 1.26 10.28
C GLY A 114 41.11 2.16 9.09
N LYS A 115 39.88 2.70 8.97
CA LYS A 115 39.49 3.70 7.96
C LYS A 115 39.39 5.11 8.56
N LEU A 116 39.70 6.14 7.76
CA LEU A 116 39.50 7.54 8.15
C LEU A 116 38.04 7.94 7.97
N ARG A 117 37.40 8.49 9.00
CA ARG A 117 36.00 8.92 8.95
C ARG A 117 35.87 10.43 9.15
N TYR A 118 35.10 11.09 8.28
CA TYR A 118 34.78 12.52 8.35
C TYR A 118 33.27 12.70 8.52
N VAL A 119 32.85 13.80 9.15
CA VAL A 119 31.43 14.13 9.34
C VAL A 119 31.04 15.29 8.43
N MET A 120 29.99 15.12 7.61
CA MET A 120 29.58 16.14 6.64
C MET A 120 29.33 17.52 7.26
N ASN A 121 28.69 17.57 8.43
CA ASN A 121 28.38 18.81 9.12
C ASN A 121 29.64 19.59 9.55
N GLU A 122 30.77 18.92 9.74
CA GLU A 122 32.06 19.56 10.05
C GLU A 122 32.74 20.09 8.79
N LEU A 123 32.54 19.41 7.65
CA LEU A 123 33.09 19.80 6.36
C LEU A 123 32.34 20.98 5.73
N VAL A 124 31.11 21.23 6.17
CA VAL A 124 30.18 22.18 5.54
C VAL A 124 29.58 23.11 6.60
N PRO A 125 30.32 24.14 7.04
CA PRO A 125 29.86 25.04 8.09
C PRO A 125 28.75 25.97 7.61
N GLY A 126 27.58 25.90 8.25
CA GLY A 126 26.46 26.82 8.02
C GLY A 126 25.42 26.35 7.00
N GLY A 127 25.47 25.10 6.54
CA GLY A 127 24.39 24.51 5.76
C GLY A 127 24.35 22.98 5.82
N ARG A 128 23.42 22.38 5.09
CA ARG A 128 23.18 20.93 5.06
C ARG A 128 23.35 20.41 3.63
N ILE A 129 23.94 19.23 3.50
CA ILE A 129 23.96 18.46 2.25
C ILE A 129 23.33 17.11 2.55
N GLY A 130 22.20 16.81 1.90
CA GLY A 130 21.54 15.52 2.02
C GLY A 130 22.29 14.42 1.29
N ARG A 131 22.00 13.16 1.66
CA ARG A 131 22.69 11.99 1.10
C ARG A 131 22.60 11.91 -0.43
N GLU A 132 21.44 12.17 -1.01
CA GLU A 132 21.23 12.08 -2.46
C GLU A 132 22.01 13.14 -3.24
N ALA A 133 21.99 14.38 -2.76
CA ALA A 133 22.76 15.46 -3.36
C ALA A 133 24.26 15.14 -3.29
N PHE A 134 24.72 14.59 -2.16
CA PHE A 134 26.11 14.17 -2.00
C PHE A 134 26.50 13.01 -2.92
N MET A 135 25.62 12.01 -3.11
CA MET A 135 25.87 10.89 -4.02
C MET A 135 25.96 11.35 -5.48
N VAL A 136 25.11 12.29 -5.91
CA VAL A 136 25.19 12.89 -7.26
C VAL A 136 26.46 13.73 -7.42
N PHE A 137 26.83 14.49 -6.39
CA PHE A 137 28.11 15.22 -6.34
C PHE A 137 29.30 14.27 -6.47
N LEU A 138 29.33 13.17 -5.72
CA LEU A 138 30.40 12.16 -5.80
C LEU A 138 30.43 11.50 -7.18
N SER A 139 29.30 11.09 -7.72
CA SER A 139 29.22 10.54 -9.09
C SER A 139 29.83 11.51 -10.11
N TYR A 140 29.59 12.82 -9.99
CA TYR A 140 30.23 13.82 -10.83
C TYR A 140 31.76 13.85 -10.68
N LEU A 141 32.29 13.73 -9.47
CA LEU A 141 33.75 13.67 -9.26
C LEU A 141 34.39 12.46 -9.94
N TYR A 142 33.69 11.32 -9.99
CA TYR A 142 34.19 10.08 -10.57
C TYR A 142 34.03 10.02 -12.09
N THR A 143 32.92 10.60 -12.60
CA THR A 143 32.55 10.48 -14.01
C THR A 143 32.83 11.72 -14.86
N GLY A 144 32.96 12.89 -14.22
CA GLY A 144 32.90 14.19 -14.88
C GLY A 144 31.53 14.53 -15.50
N LYS A 145 30.50 13.70 -15.28
CA LYS A 145 29.16 13.85 -15.86
C LYS A 145 28.14 14.08 -14.76
N LEU A 146 27.34 15.14 -14.89
CA LEU A 146 26.28 15.40 -13.92
C LEU A 146 25.08 14.50 -14.22
N ARG A 147 24.74 13.63 -13.28
CA ARG A 147 23.54 12.79 -13.37
C ARG A 147 22.28 13.63 -13.23
N ALA A 148 21.18 13.13 -13.81
CA ALA A 148 19.86 13.67 -13.57
C ALA A 148 19.53 13.62 -12.07
N ALA A 149 18.81 14.63 -11.57
CA ALA A 149 18.36 14.63 -10.19
C ALA A 149 17.42 13.44 -9.96
N PRO A 150 17.59 12.67 -8.86
CA PRO A 150 16.66 11.60 -8.50
C PRO A 150 15.24 12.17 -8.37
N GLN A 151 14.28 11.55 -9.06
CA GLN A 151 12.91 12.08 -9.11
C GLN A 151 12.26 12.07 -7.73
N ASP A 152 12.46 11.00 -6.96
CA ASP A 152 11.96 10.86 -5.58
C ASP A 152 12.43 11.98 -4.64
N ALA A 153 13.68 12.46 -4.79
CA ALA A 153 14.22 13.53 -3.97
C ALA A 153 13.90 14.95 -4.50
N SER A 154 13.60 15.08 -5.79
CA SER A 154 13.47 16.40 -6.46
C SER A 154 12.05 16.77 -6.90
N ILE A 155 11.07 15.87 -6.79
CA ILE A 155 9.66 16.17 -7.00
C ILE A 155 8.90 16.25 -5.68
N CYS A 156 7.91 17.14 -5.62
CA CYS A 156 7.01 17.20 -4.47
C CYS A 156 5.84 16.22 -4.61
N VAL A 157 5.09 16.02 -3.53
CA VAL A 157 3.96 15.07 -3.46
C VAL A 157 2.68 15.68 -4.05
N ASP A 158 2.63 16.99 -4.26
CA ASP A 158 1.47 17.67 -4.82
C ASP A 158 1.25 17.31 -6.29
N ARG A 159 0.16 16.60 -6.58
CA ARG A 159 -0.23 16.15 -7.93
C ARG A 159 -0.56 17.29 -8.88
N PHE A 160 -0.88 18.47 -8.36
CA PHE A 160 -1.19 19.65 -9.17
C PHE A 160 0.03 20.52 -9.47
N CYS A 161 1.21 20.16 -8.93
CA CYS A 161 2.43 20.87 -9.20
C CYS A 161 3.00 20.46 -10.57
N ALA A 162 3.36 21.44 -11.40
CA ALA A 162 4.06 21.19 -12.67
C ALA A 162 5.52 20.73 -12.49
N HIS A 163 6.04 20.78 -11.25
CA HIS A 163 7.41 20.43 -10.86
C HIS A 163 8.54 21.21 -11.58
N ASP A 164 8.23 22.28 -12.32
CA ASP A 164 9.22 23.12 -13.00
C ASP A 164 10.26 23.77 -12.06
N ALA A 165 9.80 24.25 -10.89
CA ALA A 165 10.62 24.90 -9.86
C ALA A 165 9.99 24.70 -8.48
N CYS A 166 9.64 23.45 -8.15
CA CYS A 166 9.07 23.12 -6.85
C CYS A 166 10.12 23.12 -5.73
N ARG A 167 9.68 23.26 -4.47
CA ARG A 167 10.57 23.33 -3.30
C ARG A 167 11.60 22.19 -3.23
N PRO A 168 11.25 20.90 -3.43
CA PRO A 168 12.26 19.82 -3.44
C PRO A 168 13.28 19.93 -4.57
N ALA A 169 12.86 20.34 -5.78
CA ALA A 169 13.77 20.56 -6.91
C ALA A 169 14.78 21.67 -6.62
N ILE A 170 14.29 22.78 -6.03
CA ILE A 170 15.12 23.90 -5.60
C ILE A 170 16.06 23.46 -4.47
N GLY A 171 15.54 22.78 -3.44
CA GLY A 171 16.33 22.27 -2.33
C GLY A 171 17.48 21.39 -2.79
N PHE A 172 17.21 20.41 -3.65
CA PHE A 172 18.23 19.53 -4.22
C PHE A 172 19.29 20.30 -5.01
N ALA A 173 18.88 21.27 -5.85
CA ALA A 173 19.82 22.08 -6.62
C ALA A 173 20.65 23.04 -5.74
N VAL A 174 20.05 23.58 -4.68
CA VAL A 174 20.72 24.41 -3.67
C VAL A 174 21.76 23.60 -2.91
N GLU A 175 21.42 22.41 -2.41
CA GLU A 175 22.36 21.52 -1.72
C GLU A 175 23.54 21.14 -2.62
N LEU A 176 23.27 20.82 -3.89
CA LEU A 176 24.32 20.47 -4.84
C LEU A 176 25.20 21.68 -5.19
N LEU A 177 24.63 22.89 -5.33
CA LEU A 177 25.41 24.11 -5.54
C LEU A 177 26.29 24.39 -4.32
N TYR A 178 25.73 24.23 -3.13
CA TYR A 178 26.43 24.46 -1.88
C TYR A 178 27.60 23.49 -1.71
N ALA A 179 27.38 22.19 -1.95
CA ALA A 179 28.43 21.18 -2.02
C ALA A 179 29.53 21.55 -3.00
N SER A 180 29.15 21.99 -4.21
CA SER A 180 30.08 22.36 -5.27
C SER A 180 30.92 23.58 -4.91
N SER A 181 30.31 24.56 -4.24
CA SER A 181 30.97 25.77 -3.76
C SER A 181 31.98 25.44 -2.66
N VAL A 182 31.54 24.75 -1.61
CA VAL A 182 32.37 24.39 -0.44
C VAL A 182 33.52 23.48 -0.83
N PHE A 183 33.26 22.47 -1.67
CA PHE A 183 34.28 21.53 -2.16
C PHE A 183 35.04 22.01 -3.41
N GLN A 184 34.88 23.29 -3.77
CA GLN A 184 35.68 24.00 -4.78
C GLN A 184 35.65 23.36 -6.18
N ILE A 185 34.47 23.02 -6.67
CA ILE A 185 34.22 22.50 -8.03
C ILE A 185 33.57 23.58 -8.89
N ALA A 186 34.39 24.45 -9.48
CA ALA A 186 33.94 25.67 -10.18
C ALA A 186 33.04 25.39 -11.40
N GLU A 187 33.30 24.32 -12.13
CA GLU A 187 32.52 23.94 -13.31
C GLU A 187 31.07 23.61 -12.93
N LEU A 188 30.90 22.88 -11.82
CA LEU A 188 29.59 22.48 -11.32
C LEU A 188 28.84 23.67 -10.72
N VAL A 189 29.54 24.58 -10.04
CA VAL A 189 28.97 25.87 -9.58
C VAL A 189 28.39 26.66 -10.76
N SER A 190 29.13 26.81 -11.86
CA SER A 190 28.65 27.55 -13.04
C SER A 190 27.40 26.93 -13.67
N LEU A 191 27.35 25.60 -13.74
CA LEU A 191 26.20 24.87 -14.32
C LEU A 191 24.96 25.03 -13.43
N LEU A 192 25.11 24.87 -12.12
CA LEU A 192 24.00 24.95 -11.17
C LEU A 192 23.50 26.38 -10.99
N GLN A 193 24.38 27.37 -11.05
CA GLN A 193 23.99 28.78 -11.03
C GLN A 193 23.01 29.10 -12.16
N ARG A 194 23.26 28.63 -13.40
CA ARG A 194 22.33 28.82 -14.53
C ARG A 194 20.98 28.14 -14.29
N ARG A 195 21.00 26.95 -13.70
CA ARG A 195 19.76 26.22 -13.37
C ARG A 195 18.94 26.96 -12.32
N LEU A 196 19.59 27.46 -11.26
CA LEU A 196 18.92 28.22 -10.20
C LEU A 196 18.39 29.57 -10.70
N LEU A 197 19.09 30.26 -11.61
CA LEU A 197 18.55 31.47 -12.26
C LEU A 197 17.18 31.19 -12.90
N ASN A 198 17.06 30.10 -13.66
CA ASN A 198 15.77 29.70 -14.25
C ASN A 198 14.68 29.37 -13.21
N PHE A 199 15.07 28.92 -12.01
CA PHE A 199 14.12 28.66 -10.92
C PHE A 199 13.62 29.96 -10.28
N VAL A 200 14.47 30.98 -10.12
CA VAL A 200 14.09 32.25 -9.48
C VAL A 200 12.87 32.90 -10.16
N ASP A 201 12.75 32.80 -11.48
CA ASP A 201 11.62 33.36 -12.23
C ASP A 201 10.31 32.57 -12.08
N LYS A 202 10.41 31.27 -11.82
CA LYS A 202 9.26 30.34 -11.80
C LYS A 202 8.79 29.99 -10.41
N ALA A 203 9.65 30.14 -9.41
CA ALA A 203 9.39 29.76 -8.03
C ALA A 203 8.48 30.76 -7.32
N MET A 204 7.81 30.27 -6.27
CA MET A 204 7.20 31.16 -5.27
C MET A 204 8.28 31.96 -4.56
N VAL A 205 7.93 33.13 -4.03
CA VAL A 205 8.93 34.03 -3.43
C VAL A 205 9.61 33.39 -2.22
N GLU A 206 8.88 32.63 -1.42
CA GLU A 206 9.39 31.87 -0.27
C GLU A 206 10.41 30.81 -0.69
N ASP A 207 10.23 30.24 -1.87
CA ASP A 207 11.12 29.22 -2.42
C ASP A 207 12.42 29.82 -2.99
N VAL A 208 12.46 31.14 -3.26
CA VAL A 208 13.66 31.86 -3.72
C VAL A 208 14.64 32.12 -2.57
N ILE A 209 14.15 32.21 -1.34
CA ILE A 209 14.94 32.51 -0.14
C ILE A 209 16.18 31.61 0.03
N PRO A 210 16.05 30.28 -0.04
CA PRO A 210 17.22 29.39 0.04
C PRO A 210 18.17 29.50 -1.17
N ILE A 211 17.67 29.91 -2.35
CA ILE A 211 18.53 30.22 -3.50
C ILE A 211 19.37 31.47 -3.19
N LEU A 212 18.75 32.49 -2.60
CA LEU A 212 19.41 33.72 -2.19
C LEU A 212 20.46 33.43 -1.11
N GLN A 213 20.13 32.65 -0.08
CA GLN A 213 21.06 32.28 0.99
C GLN A 213 22.30 31.56 0.46
N VAL A 214 22.14 30.56 -0.42
CA VAL A 214 23.29 29.87 -1.01
C VAL A 214 24.10 30.76 -1.95
N ALA A 215 23.44 31.67 -2.68
CA ALA A 215 24.10 32.63 -3.55
C ALA A 215 24.94 33.64 -2.76
N SER A 216 24.42 34.12 -1.62
CA SER A 216 25.13 35.01 -0.70
C SER A 216 26.35 34.30 -0.10
N HIS A 217 26.17 33.10 0.47
CA HIS A 217 27.27 32.34 1.06
C HIS A 217 28.35 31.98 0.04
N SER A 218 27.94 31.65 -1.19
CA SER A 218 28.85 31.28 -2.29
C SER A 218 29.37 32.47 -3.08
N LYS A 219 29.04 33.71 -2.69
CA LYS A 219 29.45 34.96 -3.36
C LYS A 219 29.11 35.00 -4.87
N LEU A 220 27.95 34.46 -5.23
CA LEU A 220 27.47 34.39 -6.61
C LEU A 220 26.65 35.64 -6.97
N ASN A 221 27.35 36.76 -7.20
CA ASN A 221 26.73 38.09 -7.35
C ASN A 221 25.60 38.16 -8.39
N GLN A 222 25.72 37.48 -9.54
CA GLN A 222 24.66 37.51 -10.55
C GLN A 222 23.38 36.82 -10.07
N LEU A 223 23.49 35.66 -9.42
CA LEU A 223 22.34 34.94 -8.88
C LEU A 223 21.76 35.69 -7.67
N LEU A 224 22.62 36.23 -6.82
CA LEU A 224 22.24 37.03 -5.66
C LEU A 224 21.43 38.27 -6.09
N SER A 225 21.96 39.06 -7.03
CA SER A 225 21.28 40.26 -7.55
C SER A 225 19.91 39.94 -8.14
N HIS A 226 19.80 38.83 -8.89
CA HIS A 226 18.52 38.40 -9.45
C HIS A 226 17.51 37.99 -8.37
N CYS A 227 17.95 37.27 -7.34
CA CYS A 227 17.10 36.91 -6.21
C CYS A 227 16.64 38.17 -5.44
N VAL A 228 17.55 39.11 -5.18
CA VAL A 228 17.26 40.38 -4.50
C VAL A 228 16.22 41.18 -5.28
N GLN A 229 16.34 41.29 -6.60
CA GLN A 229 15.34 41.95 -7.44
C GLN A 229 13.98 41.24 -7.39
N ARG A 230 13.96 39.91 -7.43
CA ARG A 230 12.74 39.11 -7.38
C ARG A 230 12.01 39.23 -6.04
N VAL A 231 12.75 39.27 -4.93
CA VAL A 231 12.21 39.46 -3.57
C VAL A 231 11.81 40.92 -3.34
N GLY A 232 12.59 41.89 -3.82
CA GLY A 232 12.27 43.32 -3.70
C GLY A 232 10.95 43.72 -4.35
N ARG A 233 10.56 43.05 -5.45
CA ARG A 233 9.27 43.26 -6.13
C ARG A 233 8.10 42.45 -5.57
N SER A 234 8.33 41.67 -4.51
CA SER A 234 7.32 40.78 -3.91
C SER A 234 6.61 41.40 -2.71
N ASP A 235 5.54 40.73 -2.27
CA ASP A 235 4.73 41.00 -1.08
C ASP A 235 5.28 40.39 0.22
N LEU A 236 6.53 39.89 0.22
CA LEU A 236 7.15 39.30 1.42
C LEU A 236 7.27 40.36 2.53
N ASP A 237 6.82 40.07 3.75
CA ASP A 237 6.79 41.06 4.83
C ASP A 237 8.19 41.42 5.37
N ASP A 238 8.32 42.61 5.96
CA ASP A 238 9.60 43.12 6.46
C ASP A 238 10.13 42.31 7.65
N ILE A 239 9.27 41.60 8.39
CA ILE A 239 9.67 40.72 9.48
C ILE A 239 10.39 39.49 8.92
N ALA A 240 9.82 38.85 7.89
CA ALA A 240 10.48 37.77 7.17
C ALA A 240 11.81 38.24 6.55
N LEU A 241 11.89 39.48 6.05
CA LEU A 241 13.16 40.07 5.59
C LEU A 241 14.22 40.15 6.71
N GLU A 242 13.83 40.52 7.92
CA GLU A 242 14.74 40.61 9.07
C GLU A 242 15.19 39.24 9.59
N LYS A 243 14.29 38.26 9.57
CA LYS A 243 14.53 36.94 10.17
C LYS A 243 15.25 35.98 9.23
N GLU A 244 15.00 36.06 7.92
CA GLU A 244 15.47 35.05 6.97
C GLU A 244 16.74 35.44 6.19
N PHE A 245 17.13 36.73 6.22
CA PHE A 245 18.23 37.25 5.41
C PHE A 245 19.34 37.91 6.24
N PRO A 246 20.61 37.85 5.78
CA PRO A 246 21.68 38.68 6.34
C PRO A 246 21.31 40.17 6.26
N GLN A 247 21.72 40.94 7.27
CA GLN A 247 21.37 42.36 7.42
C GLN A 247 21.69 43.18 6.15
N GLU A 248 22.84 42.94 5.53
CA GLU A 248 23.27 43.62 4.30
C GLU A 248 22.27 43.41 3.14
N VAL A 249 21.77 42.18 2.97
CA VAL A 249 20.84 41.84 1.90
C VAL A 249 19.43 42.36 2.21
N ALA A 250 19.00 42.29 3.47
CA ALA A 250 17.73 42.84 3.90
C ALA A 250 17.66 44.36 3.66
N GLU A 251 18.72 45.11 3.97
CA GLU A 251 18.78 46.56 3.69
C GLU A 251 18.76 46.86 2.19
N GLU A 252 19.45 46.08 1.36
CA GLU A 252 19.42 46.22 -0.09
C GLU A 252 17.99 46.04 -0.64
N ILE A 253 17.26 45.02 -0.18
CA ILE A 253 15.87 44.77 -0.55
C ILE A 253 14.97 45.93 -0.11
N ARG A 254 15.13 46.46 1.11
CA ARG A 254 14.34 47.61 1.60
C ARG A 254 14.60 48.87 0.80
N LEU A 255 15.85 49.12 0.42
CA LEU A 255 16.21 50.27 -0.41
C LEU A 255 15.54 50.18 -1.79
N LEU A 256 15.58 49.02 -2.43
CA LEU A 256 14.88 48.77 -3.70
C LEU A 256 13.37 48.98 -3.58
N ARG A 257 12.74 48.52 -2.49
CA ARG A 257 11.30 48.76 -2.24
C ARG A 257 10.99 50.25 -2.11
N ARG A 258 11.83 51.01 -1.41
CA ARG A 258 11.67 52.45 -1.26
C ARG A 258 11.80 53.22 -2.58
N GLU A 259 12.70 52.78 -3.46
CA GLU A 259 12.91 53.41 -4.77
C GLU A 259 11.77 53.12 -5.77
N SER A 260 11.04 52.02 -5.57
CA SER A 260 9.99 51.54 -6.49
C SER A 260 8.57 51.98 -6.13
N GLN A 261 8.34 52.54 -4.93
CA GLN A 261 7.03 53.08 -4.54
C GLN A 261 6.83 54.53 -5.04
N PRO A 262 5.69 54.87 -5.69
CA PRO A 262 5.31 56.26 -5.92
C PRO A 262 5.01 56.96 -4.59
N LYS A 263 5.39 58.24 -4.45
CA LYS A 263 5.24 59.08 -3.25
C LYS A 263 3.79 59.25 -2.70
N GLU A 264 2.78 58.62 -3.29
CA GLU A 264 1.35 58.87 -2.99
C GLU A 264 0.59 57.72 -2.32
N SER A 265 1.20 56.57 -1.99
CA SER A 265 0.48 55.46 -1.34
C SER A 265 1.07 55.03 0.01
N THR A 266 1.46 55.98 0.86
CA THR A 266 1.64 55.67 2.29
C THR A 266 0.27 55.73 2.96
N ALA A 267 -0.43 54.59 2.99
CA ALA A 267 -1.51 54.41 3.95
C ALA A 267 -0.90 54.67 5.34
N THR A 268 -1.45 55.67 6.03
CA THR A 268 -0.98 56.18 7.32
C THR A 268 -1.15 55.13 8.40
N VAL A 269 -0.20 54.20 8.54
CA VAL A 269 -0.04 53.42 9.77
C VAL A 269 0.54 54.35 10.81
N ASP A 270 -0.14 54.51 11.95
CA ASP A 270 0.37 55.32 13.07
C ASP A 270 1.75 54.79 13.50
N PRO A 271 2.83 55.59 13.42
CA PRO A 271 4.17 55.17 13.84
C PRO A 271 4.21 54.67 15.29
N MET A 272 3.27 55.09 16.13
CA MET A 272 3.13 54.60 17.49
C MET A 272 2.53 53.18 17.54
N GLN A 273 1.59 52.84 16.67
CA GLN A 273 1.01 51.50 16.56
C GLN A 273 2.04 50.48 16.06
N GLU A 274 2.82 50.81 15.03
CA GLU A 274 3.89 49.94 14.53
C GLU A 274 4.94 49.64 15.62
N LYS A 275 5.32 50.66 16.41
CA LYS A 275 6.20 50.48 17.57
C LYS A 275 5.61 49.56 18.63
N ARG A 276 4.29 49.61 18.86
CA ARG A 276 3.60 48.73 19.82
C ARG A 276 3.58 47.28 19.32
N ILE A 277 3.25 47.05 18.05
CA ILE A 277 3.30 45.71 17.42
C ILE A 277 4.71 45.12 17.53
N LYS A 278 5.76 45.89 17.20
CA LYS A 278 7.16 45.45 17.34
C LYS A 278 7.54 45.08 18.77
N ARG A 279 6.96 45.71 19.80
CA ARG A 279 7.19 45.32 21.21
C ARG A 279 6.56 43.97 21.53
N ILE A 280 5.35 43.70 21.00
CA ILE A 280 4.69 42.41 21.15
C ILE A 280 5.53 41.31 20.47
N HIS A 281 5.99 41.52 19.24
CA HIS A 281 6.86 40.55 18.55
C HIS A 281 8.18 40.29 19.29
N ARG A 282 8.80 41.31 19.90
CA ARG A 282 10.00 41.13 20.73
C ARG A 282 9.73 40.33 22.02
N ALA A 283 8.56 40.49 22.62
CA ALA A 283 8.14 39.68 23.76
C ALA A 283 7.96 38.21 23.34
N LEU A 284 7.39 37.97 22.15
CA LEU A 284 7.29 36.63 21.56
C LEU A 284 8.65 36.01 21.22
N ASP A 285 9.61 36.80 20.73
CA ASP A 285 10.99 36.36 20.49
C ASP A 285 11.75 35.97 21.77
N SER A 286 11.31 36.47 22.93
CA SER A 286 11.91 36.17 24.23
C SER A 286 11.10 35.13 25.03
N ASP A 287 10.11 34.50 24.38
CA ASP A 287 9.19 33.52 24.97
C ASP A 287 8.45 34.03 26.23
N ASP A 288 8.31 35.35 26.39
CA ASP A 288 7.70 35.98 27.57
C ASP A 288 6.21 36.31 27.32
N VAL A 289 5.37 35.28 27.46
CA VAL A 289 3.92 35.43 27.26
C VAL A 289 3.27 36.31 28.34
N GLU A 290 3.85 36.41 29.54
CA GLU A 290 3.35 37.32 30.58
C GLU A 290 3.62 38.79 30.21
N LEU A 291 4.78 39.09 29.62
CA LEU A 291 5.04 40.41 29.05
C LEU A 291 4.09 40.72 27.90
N VAL A 292 3.74 39.73 27.05
CA VAL A 292 2.70 39.91 26.03
C VAL A 292 1.36 40.30 26.69
N LYS A 293 0.94 39.61 27.76
CA LYS A 293 -0.30 39.96 28.49
C LYS A 293 -0.25 41.37 29.07
N LEU A 294 0.88 41.77 29.66
CA LEU A 294 1.07 43.12 30.19
C LEU A 294 0.96 44.17 29.07
N LEU A 295 1.66 43.97 27.95
CA LEU A 295 1.62 44.87 26.80
C LEU A 295 0.23 44.98 26.18
N LEU A 296 -0.56 43.90 26.17
CA LEU A 296 -1.97 43.92 25.74
C LEU A 296 -2.86 44.66 26.74
N SER A 297 -2.59 44.57 28.05
CA SER A 297 -3.38 45.27 29.08
C SER A 297 -3.15 46.79 29.08
N GLU A 298 -1.96 47.24 28.68
CA GLU A 298 -1.58 48.66 28.64
C GLU A 298 -1.80 49.32 27.27
N SER A 299 -2.12 48.55 26.22
CA SER A 299 -2.23 49.06 24.84
C SER A 299 -3.58 48.79 24.19
N VAL A 300 -3.93 49.62 23.20
CA VAL A 300 -5.15 49.45 22.38
C VAL A 300 -4.97 48.35 21.32
N VAL A 301 -3.74 47.85 21.12
CA VAL A 301 -3.41 46.88 20.07
C VAL A 301 -3.74 45.48 20.54
N THR A 302 -4.55 44.75 19.79
CA THR A 302 -4.91 43.36 20.07
C THR A 302 -3.89 42.36 19.52
N LEU A 303 -4.01 41.07 19.88
CA LEU A 303 -3.21 40.00 19.28
C LEU A 303 -3.43 39.89 17.76
N ASP A 304 -4.66 40.14 17.32
CA ASP A 304 -5.05 40.09 15.91
C ASP A 304 -4.45 41.28 15.13
N ASP A 305 -4.49 42.50 15.69
CA ASP A 305 -3.85 43.69 15.09
C ASP A 305 -2.34 43.52 14.91
N ALA A 306 -1.70 42.74 15.78
CA ALA A 306 -0.27 42.46 15.73
C ALA A 306 0.07 41.22 14.87
N TYR A 307 -0.92 40.52 14.30
CA TYR A 307 -0.73 39.19 13.70
C TYR A 307 0.11 38.25 14.58
N ALA A 308 -0.07 38.35 15.90
CA ALA A 308 0.80 37.71 16.88
C ALA A 308 0.80 36.18 16.73
N LEU A 309 -0.34 35.59 16.36
CA LEU A 309 -0.46 34.15 16.14
C LEU A 309 0.24 33.68 14.86
N HIS A 310 0.23 34.47 13.78
CA HIS A 310 1.04 34.20 12.59
C HIS A 310 2.53 34.27 12.92
N TYR A 311 2.95 35.29 13.65
CA TYR A 311 4.33 35.46 14.09
C TYR A 311 4.78 34.28 14.95
N ALA A 312 4.00 33.91 15.96
CA ALA A 312 4.32 32.78 16.83
C ALA A 312 4.36 31.45 16.06
N ALA A 313 3.42 31.24 15.13
CA ALA A 313 3.42 30.05 14.27
C ALA A 313 4.67 29.97 13.38
N ALA A 314 5.19 31.09 12.90
CA ALA A 314 6.40 31.16 12.08
C ALA A 314 7.70 30.96 12.88
N TYR A 315 7.83 31.63 14.04
CA TYR A 315 9.13 31.83 14.67
C TYR A 315 9.27 31.31 16.11
N CYS A 316 8.19 31.15 16.87
CA CYS A 316 8.25 30.80 18.29
C CYS A 316 8.12 29.28 18.52
N ASP A 317 8.49 28.80 19.70
CA ASP A 317 8.28 27.38 20.04
C ASP A 317 6.80 27.01 20.18
N SER A 318 6.50 25.71 20.00
CA SER A 318 5.12 25.20 20.08
C SER A 318 4.45 25.53 21.41
N LYS A 319 5.22 25.56 22.50
CA LYS A 319 4.74 25.93 23.84
C LYS A 319 4.21 27.37 23.89
N VAL A 320 4.95 28.33 23.32
CA VAL A 320 4.54 29.74 23.25
C VAL A 320 3.27 29.89 22.43
N VAL A 321 3.16 29.15 21.32
CA VAL A 321 1.93 29.13 20.51
C VAL A 321 0.74 28.61 21.33
N THR A 322 0.90 27.53 22.09
CA THR A 322 -0.17 27.00 22.96
C THR A 322 -0.57 28.00 24.03
N GLU A 323 0.38 28.60 24.73
CA GLU A 323 0.11 29.61 25.77
C GLU A 323 -0.60 30.85 25.20
N LEU A 324 -0.22 31.30 24.01
CA LEU A 324 -0.89 32.41 23.32
C LEU A 324 -2.34 32.06 22.95
N LEU A 325 -2.57 30.82 22.50
CA LEU A 325 -3.91 30.33 22.16
C LEU A 325 -4.80 30.15 23.40
N ASP A 326 -4.22 29.87 24.56
CA ASP A 326 -4.94 29.75 25.83
C ASP A 326 -5.43 31.09 26.38
N LEU A 327 -4.92 32.22 25.88
CA LEU A 327 -5.47 33.55 26.16
C LEU A 327 -6.89 33.72 25.62
N GLY A 328 -7.28 32.95 24.59
CA GLY A 328 -8.64 32.91 24.04
C GLY A 328 -9.09 34.18 23.30
N SER A 329 -8.20 35.16 23.11
CA SER A 329 -8.51 36.47 22.52
C SER A 329 -8.05 36.66 21.08
N ALA A 330 -7.40 35.65 20.48
CA ALA A 330 -6.91 35.69 19.10
C ALA A 330 -7.81 34.89 18.14
N ASN A 331 -8.06 35.42 16.96
CA ASN A 331 -8.78 34.72 15.91
C ASN A 331 -7.85 33.74 15.17
N VAL A 332 -8.04 32.45 15.42
CA VAL A 332 -7.23 31.36 14.85
C VAL A 332 -7.31 31.22 13.33
N ASN A 333 -8.32 31.82 12.69
CA ASN A 333 -8.53 31.79 11.24
C ASN A 333 -8.29 33.15 10.57
N LEU A 334 -7.73 34.13 11.29
CA LEU A 334 -7.42 35.45 10.73
C LEU A 334 -6.47 35.33 9.54
N LYS A 335 -6.79 35.98 8.42
CA LYS A 335 -5.89 36.08 7.27
C LYS A 335 -5.00 37.32 7.41
N ASN A 336 -3.69 37.15 7.23
CA ASN A 336 -2.76 38.27 7.12
C ASN A 336 -2.89 38.97 5.75
N ASP A 337 -2.11 40.02 5.53
CA ASP A 337 -2.11 40.81 4.28
C ASP A 337 -1.83 39.98 3.01
N ARG A 338 -1.20 38.81 3.17
CA ARG A 338 -0.87 37.87 2.09
C ARG A 338 -1.96 36.80 1.89
N GLY A 339 -3.02 36.84 2.70
CA GLY A 339 -4.11 35.86 2.69
C GLY A 339 -3.80 34.55 3.43
N TYR A 340 -2.72 34.48 4.21
CA TYR A 340 -2.37 33.30 5.01
C TYR A 340 -3.06 33.31 6.38
N THR A 341 -3.60 32.17 6.78
CA THR A 341 -4.02 31.92 8.17
C THR A 341 -2.81 31.47 9.00
N PRO A 342 -2.88 31.50 10.34
CA PRO A 342 -1.84 30.92 11.18
C PRO A 342 -1.56 29.45 10.86
N LEU A 343 -2.60 28.70 10.45
CA LEU A 343 -2.46 27.30 10.04
C LEU A 343 -1.67 27.15 8.71
N HIS A 344 -1.85 28.06 7.75
CA HIS A 344 -1.01 28.11 6.54
C HIS A 344 0.46 28.37 6.89
N VAL A 345 0.73 29.30 7.81
CA VAL A 345 2.09 29.60 8.28
C VAL A 345 2.71 28.39 8.98
N ALA A 346 1.95 27.71 9.85
CA ALA A 346 2.38 26.47 10.50
C ALA A 346 2.66 25.35 9.49
N ALA A 347 1.85 25.23 8.44
CA ALA A 347 2.05 24.29 7.33
C ALA A 347 3.35 24.58 6.56
N MET A 348 3.69 25.86 6.33
CA MET A 348 4.97 26.25 5.71
C MET A 348 6.18 25.88 6.56
N ARG A 349 6.06 26.07 7.88
CA ARG A 349 7.10 25.70 8.87
C ARG A 349 7.26 24.18 9.03
N ARG A 350 6.21 23.41 8.74
CA ARG A 350 6.16 21.94 8.84
C ARG A 350 6.41 21.44 10.27
N GLU A 351 5.80 22.09 11.26
CA GLU A 351 5.89 21.70 12.67
C GLU A 351 4.56 21.11 13.17
N PRO A 352 4.46 19.77 13.36
CA PRO A 352 3.22 19.10 13.74
C PRO A 352 2.59 19.63 15.04
N ALA A 353 3.41 19.96 16.05
CA ALA A 353 2.90 20.41 17.35
C ALA A 353 2.13 21.75 17.26
N VAL A 354 2.61 22.66 16.41
CA VAL A 354 1.95 23.96 16.15
C VAL A 354 0.64 23.73 15.38
N ILE A 355 0.68 22.88 14.35
CA ILE A 355 -0.51 22.50 13.56
C ILE A 355 -1.61 21.92 14.47
N VAL A 356 -1.26 20.95 15.33
CA VAL A 356 -2.21 20.32 16.28
C VAL A 356 -2.77 21.35 17.25
N SER A 357 -1.94 22.24 17.79
CA SER A 357 -2.40 23.29 18.72
C SER A 357 -3.43 24.21 18.09
N LEU A 358 -3.19 24.64 16.85
CA LEU A 358 -4.12 25.49 16.09
C LEU A 358 -5.43 24.75 15.77
N LEU A 359 -5.35 23.52 15.27
CA LEU A 359 -6.53 22.69 14.93
C LEU A 359 -7.40 22.42 16.17
N THR A 360 -6.77 22.12 17.31
CA THR A 360 -7.47 21.89 18.59
C THR A 360 -8.26 23.12 19.04
N LYS A 361 -7.80 24.32 18.66
CA LYS A 361 -8.44 25.61 18.98
C LYS A 361 -9.40 26.10 17.88
N GLY A 362 -9.74 25.23 16.91
CA GLY A 362 -10.75 25.52 15.89
C GLY A 362 -10.21 26.15 14.60
N ALA A 363 -8.90 26.05 14.33
CA ALA A 363 -8.37 26.45 13.02
C ALA A 363 -8.94 25.55 11.91
N SER A 364 -9.36 26.16 10.81
CA SER A 364 -9.97 25.48 9.66
C SER A 364 -8.88 25.07 8.66
N ALA A 365 -8.74 23.76 8.44
CA ALA A 365 -7.86 23.21 7.40
C ALA A 365 -8.37 23.45 5.96
N LEU A 366 -9.62 23.90 5.81
CA LEU A 366 -10.27 24.15 4.52
C LEU A 366 -10.06 25.58 4.01
N GLU A 367 -9.59 26.49 4.86
CA GLU A 367 -9.28 27.85 4.44
C GLU A 367 -8.28 27.84 3.30
N THR A 368 -8.47 28.76 2.35
CA THR A 368 -7.58 28.90 1.21
C THR A 368 -6.88 30.25 1.21
N THR A 369 -5.64 30.24 0.74
CA THR A 369 -4.82 31.41 0.45
C THR A 369 -5.35 32.15 -0.78
N ALA A 370 -4.80 33.34 -1.06
CA ALA A 370 -5.21 34.13 -2.22
C ALA A 370 -5.01 33.41 -3.57
N ASP A 371 -4.03 32.50 -3.65
CA ASP A 371 -3.75 31.62 -4.78
C ASP A 371 -4.44 30.25 -4.68
N GLY A 372 -5.44 30.12 -3.80
CA GLY A 372 -6.32 28.96 -3.67
C GLY A 372 -5.65 27.73 -3.06
N GLN A 373 -4.57 27.86 -2.29
CA GLN A 373 -3.95 26.72 -1.58
C GLN A 373 -4.55 26.59 -0.20
N ASN A 374 -4.88 25.36 0.19
CA ASN A 374 -5.14 25.04 1.59
C ASN A 374 -3.85 24.57 2.27
N ALA A 375 -3.91 24.39 3.60
CA ALA A 375 -2.77 23.95 4.40
C ALA A 375 -2.17 22.60 3.93
N VAL A 376 -3.01 21.63 3.52
CA VAL A 376 -2.54 20.33 3.00
C VAL A 376 -1.72 20.50 1.73
N ARG A 377 -2.19 21.32 0.77
CA ARG A 377 -1.50 21.53 -0.50
C ARG A 377 -0.15 22.21 -0.30
N ILE A 378 -0.07 23.17 0.63
CA ILE A 378 1.20 23.78 1.04
C ILE A 378 2.18 22.69 1.54
N CYS A 379 1.75 21.84 2.48
CA CYS A 379 2.59 20.76 3.00
C CYS A 379 3.04 19.77 1.89
N ARG A 380 2.13 19.32 1.03
CA ARG A 380 2.44 18.41 -0.09
C ARG A 380 3.44 19.00 -1.06
N ARG A 381 3.34 20.30 -1.37
CA ARG A 381 4.27 20.99 -2.26
C ARG A 381 5.67 21.14 -1.66
N LEU A 382 5.77 21.28 -0.35
CA LEU A 382 7.04 21.42 0.36
C LEU A 382 7.72 20.08 0.67
N THR A 383 6.99 18.97 0.59
CA THR A 383 7.47 17.63 0.94
C THR A 383 7.94 16.88 -0.30
N SER A 384 9.14 16.29 -0.25
CA SER A 384 9.65 15.43 -1.34
C SER A 384 8.92 14.08 -1.39
N ALA A 385 8.82 13.47 -2.57
CA ALA A 385 8.23 12.14 -2.70
C ALA A 385 8.95 11.08 -1.85
N LYS A 386 10.29 11.17 -1.76
CA LYS A 386 11.11 10.33 -0.88
C LYS A 386 10.66 10.46 0.57
N ASP A 387 10.59 11.67 1.11
CA ASP A 387 10.22 11.91 2.52
C ASP A 387 8.81 11.38 2.86
N TYR A 388 7.90 11.42 1.89
CA TYR A 388 6.54 10.94 2.06
C TYR A 388 6.42 9.42 1.99
N PHE A 389 7.12 8.76 1.06
CA PHE A 389 7.05 7.31 0.86
C PHE A 389 8.08 6.51 1.67
N THR A 390 9.02 7.16 2.35
CA THR A 390 9.98 6.47 3.23
C THR A 390 9.22 5.75 4.34
N ARG A 391 9.43 4.43 4.44
CA ARG A 391 8.78 3.60 5.47
C ARG A 391 9.47 3.83 6.81
N THR A 392 8.71 4.21 7.82
CA THR A 392 9.19 4.28 9.19
C THR A 392 9.45 2.86 9.71
N GLU A 393 10.70 2.52 10.01
CA GLU A 393 11.03 1.25 10.69
C GLU A 393 10.52 1.27 12.14
N GLN A 394 10.27 0.08 12.70
CA GLN A 394 9.65 -0.06 14.02
C GLN A 394 10.55 0.52 15.12
N GLY A 395 10.19 1.69 15.66
CA GLY A 395 10.93 2.39 16.71
C GLY A 395 11.61 3.70 16.26
N GLN A 396 11.55 4.06 14.97
CA GLN A 396 12.10 5.33 14.46
C GLN A 396 11.00 6.42 14.39
N GLU A 397 11.36 7.68 14.62
CA GLU A 397 10.42 8.80 14.46
C GLU A 397 10.03 8.97 12.98
N SER A 398 8.72 9.01 12.70
CA SER A 398 8.21 9.30 11.36
C SER A 398 8.61 10.70 10.89
N ASN A 399 8.79 10.87 9.58
CA ASN A 399 9.15 12.16 8.99
C ASN A 399 8.10 13.23 9.35
N LYS A 400 8.52 14.33 9.99
CA LYS A 400 7.64 15.44 10.41
C LYS A 400 6.76 15.95 9.27
N ASN A 401 7.30 16.02 8.05
CA ASN A 401 6.58 16.51 6.88
C ASN A 401 5.37 15.62 6.54
N LYS A 402 5.55 14.30 6.63
CA LYS A 402 4.47 13.32 6.43
C LYS A 402 3.41 13.45 7.52
N ILE A 403 3.83 13.54 8.79
CA ILE A 403 2.92 13.72 9.92
C ILE A 403 2.04 14.97 9.74
N CYS A 404 2.60 16.09 9.30
CA CYS A 404 1.85 17.31 9.02
C CYS A 404 0.75 17.09 7.96
N ILE A 405 1.08 16.39 6.87
CA ILE A 405 0.12 16.06 5.81
C ILE A 405 -1.01 15.18 6.37
N ASP A 406 -0.64 14.09 7.07
CA ASP A 406 -1.59 13.13 7.62
C ASP A 406 -2.55 13.80 8.62
N ILE A 407 -2.06 14.68 9.50
CA ILE A 407 -2.87 15.42 10.48
C ILE A 407 -3.88 16.34 9.78
N LEU A 408 -3.40 17.14 8.82
CA LEU A 408 -4.25 18.10 8.12
C LEU A 408 -5.30 17.41 7.24
N GLU A 409 -4.92 16.31 6.58
CA GLU A 409 -5.86 15.49 5.81
C GLU A 409 -6.93 14.90 6.73
N ARG A 410 -6.55 14.34 7.88
CA ARG A 410 -7.52 13.84 8.87
C ARG A 410 -8.51 14.91 9.32
N GLU A 411 -8.05 16.13 9.58
CA GLU A 411 -8.95 17.21 9.98
C GLU A 411 -9.88 17.69 8.85
N MET A 412 -9.39 17.76 7.61
CA MET A 412 -10.25 18.02 6.45
C MET A 412 -11.34 16.95 6.29
N MET A 413 -11.01 15.68 6.58
CA MET A 413 -11.97 14.57 6.53
C MET A 413 -12.97 14.61 7.70
N ARG A 414 -12.64 15.23 8.83
CA ARG A 414 -13.50 15.31 10.02
C ARG A 414 -14.55 16.43 9.93
N ASN A 415 -14.24 17.59 9.35
CA ASN A 415 -15.09 18.78 9.42
C ASN A 415 -15.37 19.46 8.05
N PRO A 416 -16.27 18.90 7.21
CA PRO A 416 -16.54 19.47 5.89
C PRO A 416 -17.80 20.35 5.79
N MET A 417 -18.51 20.63 6.89
CA MET A 417 -19.77 21.39 6.88
C MET A 417 -19.63 22.92 6.92
N ALA A 418 -18.41 23.47 7.08
CA ALA A 418 -18.20 24.93 7.07
C ALA A 418 -18.20 25.55 5.65
N ALA A 419 -18.39 24.74 4.61
CA ALA A 419 -18.29 25.14 3.21
C ALA A 419 -19.64 25.48 2.55
N GLU A 420 -20.53 26.21 3.25
CA GLU A 420 -21.81 26.62 2.66
C GLU A 420 -21.73 27.86 1.75
N ASP A 421 -20.66 28.68 1.78
CA ASP A 421 -20.65 29.96 1.06
C ASP A 421 -19.43 30.20 0.14
N SER A 422 -19.16 29.34 -0.85
CA SER A 422 -18.47 29.80 -2.08
C SER A 422 -18.57 28.77 -3.22
N ALA A 423 -19.72 28.71 -3.88
CA ALA A 423 -19.95 27.82 -5.01
C ALA A 423 -19.46 28.44 -6.33
N THR A 424 -18.16 28.35 -6.66
CA THR A 424 -17.64 28.35 -8.06
C THR A 424 -16.11 28.17 -8.07
N SER A 425 -15.60 26.93 -8.01
CA SER A 425 -14.25 26.63 -8.49
C SER A 425 -14.12 25.17 -8.95
N PRO A 426 -13.50 24.90 -10.12
CA PRO A 426 -13.22 23.53 -10.61
C PRO A 426 -12.35 22.69 -9.66
N LEU A 427 -11.55 23.34 -8.81
CA LEU A 427 -10.68 22.69 -7.81
C LEU A 427 -11.46 21.88 -6.76
N LEU A 428 -12.72 22.25 -6.51
CA LEU A 428 -13.59 21.55 -5.55
C LEU A 428 -14.21 20.26 -6.11
N ALA A 429 -14.20 20.05 -7.44
CA ALA A 429 -14.84 18.89 -8.05
C ALA A 429 -14.06 17.59 -7.84
N ASP A 430 -12.73 17.68 -7.81
CA ASP A 430 -11.84 16.55 -7.49
C ASP A 430 -11.79 16.27 -5.99
N ASP A 431 -11.85 17.32 -5.15
CA ASP A 431 -11.96 17.20 -3.70
C ASP A 431 -13.30 16.56 -3.27
N LEU A 432 -14.39 16.93 -3.94
CA LEU A 432 -15.70 16.29 -3.78
C LEU A 432 -15.70 14.82 -4.22
N HIS A 433 -14.93 14.46 -5.26
CA HIS A 433 -14.78 13.07 -5.71
C HIS A 433 -13.96 12.23 -4.73
N MET A 434 -12.86 12.77 -4.20
CA MET A 434 -12.05 12.09 -3.19
C MET A 434 -12.84 11.90 -1.89
N LYS A 435 -13.59 12.92 -1.47
CA LYS A 435 -14.52 12.84 -0.35
C LYS A 435 -15.62 11.81 -0.58
N LEU A 436 -16.21 11.79 -1.78
CA LEU A 436 -17.21 10.79 -2.15
C LEU A 436 -16.62 9.38 -2.05
N LEU A 437 -15.44 9.16 -2.63
CA LEU A 437 -14.76 7.86 -2.61
C LEU A 437 -14.43 7.41 -1.18
N TYR A 438 -13.94 8.30 -0.33
CA TYR A 438 -13.69 7.99 1.08
C TYR A 438 -14.98 7.65 1.83
N LEU A 439 -16.02 8.48 1.69
CA LEU A 439 -17.28 8.25 2.38
C LEU A 439 -17.96 6.96 1.90
N GLU A 440 -17.88 6.66 0.60
CA GLU A 440 -18.36 5.39 0.03
C GLU A 440 -17.59 4.20 0.56
N ASN A 441 -16.25 4.27 0.57
CA ASN A 441 -15.41 3.21 1.11
C ASN A 441 -15.67 3.03 2.60
N ARG A 442 -15.76 4.11 3.37
CA ARG A 442 -16.05 4.08 4.81
C ARG A 442 -17.41 3.48 5.11
N VAL A 443 -18.46 3.89 4.39
CA VAL A 443 -19.80 3.31 4.55
C VAL A 443 -19.82 1.86 4.06
N ALA A 444 -19.06 1.50 3.03
CA ALA A 444 -18.92 0.12 2.58
C ALA A 444 -18.21 -0.76 3.62
N PHE A 445 -17.13 -0.27 4.23
CA PHE A 445 -16.45 -0.94 5.34
C PHE A 445 -17.32 -1.00 6.59
N ALA A 446 -18.10 0.05 6.89
CA ALA A 446 -19.09 0.01 7.96
C ALA A 446 -20.13 -1.08 7.69
N ARG A 447 -20.61 -1.23 6.46
CA ARG A 447 -21.53 -2.30 6.06
C ARG A 447 -20.89 -3.69 6.07
N LEU A 448 -19.58 -3.75 5.93
CA LEU A 448 -18.81 -5.01 5.92
C LEU A 448 -18.50 -5.48 7.35
N PHE A 449 -18.03 -4.57 8.21
CA PHE A 449 -17.60 -4.89 9.57
C PHE A 449 -18.75 -4.75 10.59
N PHE A 450 -19.71 -3.86 10.34
CA PHE A 450 -20.83 -3.51 11.23
C PHE A 450 -22.18 -3.39 10.46
N PRO A 451 -22.62 -4.41 9.69
CA PRO A 451 -23.84 -4.36 8.86
C PRO A 451 -25.11 -3.86 9.55
N ALA A 452 -25.41 -4.26 10.79
CA ALA A 452 -26.65 -3.83 11.46
C ALA A 452 -26.60 -2.35 11.87
N GLU A 453 -25.44 -1.91 12.37
CA GLU A 453 -25.16 -0.54 12.81
C GLU A 453 -25.17 0.41 11.60
N ALA A 454 -24.50 0.00 10.52
CA ALA A 454 -24.50 0.72 9.26
C ALA A 454 -25.91 0.78 8.66
N LYS A 455 -26.69 -0.31 8.72
CA LYS A 455 -28.08 -0.32 8.25
C LYS A 455 -28.95 0.64 9.04
N LEU A 456 -28.84 0.66 10.37
CA LEU A 456 -29.56 1.61 11.22
C LEU A 456 -29.16 3.06 10.92
N ALA A 457 -27.86 3.34 10.80
CA ALA A 457 -27.36 4.68 10.46
C ALA A 457 -27.84 5.14 9.07
N MET A 458 -27.86 4.24 8.08
CA MET A 458 -28.37 4.51 6.73
C MET A 458 -29.90 4.72 6.71
N GLU A 459 -30.65 3.97 7.52
CA GLU A 459 -32.10 4.14 7.68
C GLU A 459 -32.45 5.53 8.26
N ILE A 460 -31.74 5.94 9.31
CA ILE A 460 -31.91 7.25 9.94
C ILE A 460 -31.44 8.37 9.02
N ALA A 461 -30.40 8.14 8.20
CA ALA A 461 -29.90 9.11 7.22
C ALA A 461 -30.77 9.21 5.94
N HIS A 462 -31.85 8.42 5.81
CA HIS A 462 -32.62 8.26 4.58
C HIS A 462 -31.80 7.80 3.36
N ALA A 463 -30.71 7.05 3.58
CA ALA A 463 -29.83 6.53 2.54
C ALA A 463 -30.36 5.26 1.83
N ASN A 464 -31.47 4.67 2.29
CA ASN A 464 -31.99 3.40 1.77
C ASN A 464 -32.66 3.47 0.39
N THR A 465 -33.02 4.66 -0.12
CA THR A 465 -33.74 4.81 -1.40
C THR A 465 -32.85 4.85 -2.64
N THR A 466 -31.52 4.76 -2.49
CA THR A 466 -30.59 4.79 -3.63
C THR A 466 -30.04 3.39 -3.89
N SER A 467 -30.61 2.68 -4.87
CA SER A 467 -30.15 1.36 -5.32
C SER A 467 -28.74 1.36 -5.94
N GLU A 468 -28.03 2.50 -5.89
CA GLU A 468 -26.69 2.71 -6.44
C GLU A 468 -25.55 2.37 -5.47
N PHE A 469 -25.85 2.02 -4.22
CA PHE A 469 -24.84 1.76 -3.18
C PHE A 469 -24.26 0.34 -3.23
N THR A 470 -23.78 -0.13 -4.39
CA THR A 470 -23.04 -1.40 -4.50
C THR A 470 -21.53 -1.15 -4.50
N GLY A 471 -21.02 -0.57 -3.42
CA GLY A 471 -19.58 -0.56 -3.15
C GLY A 471 -19.06 -1.99 -2.95
N ILE A 472 -17.93 -2.29 -3.62
CA ILE A 472 -17.04 -3.48 -3.54
C ILE A 472 -17.35 -4.67 -4.48
N ALA A 473 -18.45 -4.70 -5.26
CA ALA A 473 -18.68 -5.77 -6.26
C ALA A 473 -18.41 -5.38 -7.74
N LYS A 474 -18.09 -4.12 -8.04
CA LYS A 474 -17.70 -3.70 -9.39
C LYS A 474 -16.50 -2.75 -9.35
N SER A 475 -15.30 -3.34 -9.24
CA SER A 475 -14.07 -2.68 -9.69
C SER A 475 -13.41 -3.55 -10.75
N ARG A 476 -13.86 -3.40 -12.00
CA ARG A 476 -12.97 -3.48 -13.17
C ARG A 476 -13.45 -2.43 -14.18
N SER A 477 -12.57 -1.47 -14.39
CA SER A 477 -12.65 -0.28 -15.25
C SER A 477 -13.41 0.91 -14.66
N SER A 478 -12.75 2.05 -14.71
CA SER A 478 -13.29 3.42 -14.61
C SER A 478 -14.24 3.76 -15.77
N SER A 479 -15.06 2.80 -16.24
CA SER A 479 -15.95 2.97 -17.38
C SER A 479 -17.43 3.11 -17.01
N ASN A 480 -17.82 2.84 -15.76
CA ASN A 480 -19.23 2.97 -15.34
C ASN A 480 -19.62 4.37 -14.83
N LEU A 481 -18.71 5.36 -14.89
CA LEU A 481 -19.05 6.79 -14.78
C LEU A 481 -19.41 7.40 -16.16
N ARG A 482 -19.52 6.56 -17.19
CA ARG A 482 -19.98 6.94 -18.54
C ARG A 482 -21.37 6.43 -18.90
N ASP A 483 -22.25 6.17 -17.93
CA ASP A 483 -23.67 6.41 -18.17
C ASP A 483 -23.90 7.92 -18.13
N VAL A 484 -23.30 8.60 -19.11
CA VAL A 484 -23.55 10.00 -19.39
C VAL A 484 -24.88 10.01 -20.13
N ASP A 485 -25.94 10.32 -19.40
CA ASP A 485 -27.12 10.86 -20.06
C ASP A 485 -26.66 12.15 -20.78
N LEU A 486 -26.60 12.07 -22.11
CA LEU A 486 -26.08 13.14 -22.97
C LEU A 486 -26.91 14.43 -22.88
N ASN A 487 -28.05 14.38 -22.18
CA ASN A 487 -28.92 15.52 -21.91
C ASN A 487 -28.74 16.13 -20.49
N GLU A 488 -27.89 15.55 -19.64
CA GLU A 488 -27.74 16.02 -18.25
C GLU A 488 -26.75 17.19 -18.15
N THR A 489 -27.23 18.36 -17.71
CA THR A 489 -26.38 19.55 -17.58
C THR A 489 -25.34 19.39 -16.46
N PRO A 490 -24.14 20.00 -16.56
CA PRO A 490 -23.11 19.97 -15.53
C PRO A 490 -23.58 20.43 -14.13
N VAL A 491 -24.62 21.27 -14.11
CA VAL A 491 -25.27 21.78 -12.89
C VAL A 491 -26.07 20.68 -12.19
N VAL A 492 -26.82 19.87 -12.95
CA VAL A 492 -27.62 18.76 -12.42
C VAL A 492 -26.71 17.65 -11.88
N ARG A 493 -25.62 17.32 -12.59
CA ARG A 493 -24.62 16.36 -12.14
C ARG A 493 -23.95 16.77 -10.83
N ASN A 494 -23.56 18.05 -10.71
CA ASN A 494 -22.99 18.58 -9.46
C ASN A 494 -24.00 18.56 -8.30
N LYS A 495 -25.25 18.91 -8.56
CA LYS A 495 -26.32 18.87 -7.54
C LYS A 495 -26.55 17.44 -7.01
N ARG A 496 -26.49 16.45 -7.90
CA ARG A 496 -26.61 15.03 -7.55
C ARG A 496 -25.42 14.52 -6.72
N LEU A 497 -24.19 14.85 -7.14
CA LEU A 497 -22.97 14.49 -6.39
C LEU A 497 -22.96 15.08 -4.98
N ARG A 498 -23.38 16.34 -4.82
CA ARG A 498 -23.47 17.00 -3.50
C ARG A 498 -24.53 16.36 -2.61
N SER A 499 -25.70 16.04 -3.14
CA SER A 499 -26.74 15.30 -2.42
C SER A 499 -26.23 13.94 -1.93
N ARG A 500 -25.46 13.23 -2.76
CA ARG A 500 -24.85 11.94 -2.41
C ARG A 500 -23.82 12.08 -1.29
N VAL A 501 -22.97 13.10 -1.35
CA VAL A 501 -21.98 13.39 -0.30
C VAL A 501 -22.66 13.78 1.02
N ASP A 502 -23.74 14.57 0.99
CA ASP A 502 -24.50 14.97 2.19
C ASP A 502 -25.13 13.75 2.88
N THR A 503 -25.80 12.87 2.14
CA THR A 503 -26.41 11.64 2.67
C THR A 503 -25.37 10.70 3.30
N LEU A 504 -24.23 10.50 2.63
CA LEU A 504 -23.15 9.67 3.17
C LEU A 504 -22.48 10.31 4.39
N SER A 505 -22.31 11.63 4.39
CA SER A 505 -21.75 12.38 5.54
C SER A 505 -22.65 12.22 6.76
N LYS A 506 -23.97 12.39 6.60
CA LYS A 506 -24.97 12.16 7.65
C LYS A 506 -24.95 10.71 8.16
N THR A 507 -24.82 9.73 7.26
CA THR A 507 -24.69 8.32 7.64
C THR A 507 -23.45 8.08 8.52
N VAL A 508 -22.30 8.66 8.15
CA VAL A 508 -21.04 8.57 8.89
C VAL A 508 -21.16 9.26 10.26
N GLU A 509 -21.78 10.44 10.32
CA GLU A 509 -22.00 11.19 11.55
C GLU A 509 -22.91 10.45 12.53
N LEU A 510 -24.01 9.87 12.03
CA LEU A 510 -24.90 9.01 12.82
C LEU A 510 -24.17 7.77 13.34
N GLY A 511 -23.31 7.17 12.51
CA GLY A 511 -22.42 6.09 12.94
C GLY A 511 -21.50 6.50 14.08
N ARG A 512 -20.87 7.69 14.00
CA ARG A 512 -20.01 8.21 15.07
C ARG A 512 -20.78 8.53 16.35
N ARG A 513 -22.03 8.98 16.23
CA ARG A 513 -22.88 9.37 17.35
C ARG A 513 -23.45 8.18 18.13
N TYR A 514 -23.92 7.16 17.42
CA TYR A 514 -24.56 5.99 18.04
C TYR A 514 -23.61 4.81 18.27
N PHE A 515 -22.51 4.74 17.50
CA PHE A 515 -21.50 3.67 17.57
C PHE A 515 -20.07 4.27 17.55
N PRO A 516 -19.69 5.03 18.59
CA PRO A 516 -18.44 5.79 18.61
C PRO A 516 -17.20 4.91 18.57
N HIS A 517 -17.19 3.77 19.27
CA HIS A 517 -16.03 2.87 19.27
C HIS A 517 -15.90 2.12 17.95
N CYS A 518 -17.00 1.65 17.35
CA CYS A 518 -16.99 1.03 16.02
C CYS A 518 -16.52 2.03 14.96
N SER A 519 -17.00 3.27 15.03
CA SER A 519 -16.56 4.34 14.13
C SER A 519 -15.09 4.70 14.29
N GLN A 520 -14.56 4.66 15.51
CA GLN A 520 -13.14 4.90 15.77
C GLN A 520 -12.24 3.83 15.14
N VAL A 521 -12.66 2.57 15.17
CA VAL A 521 -11.93 1.46 14.51
C VAL A 521 -11.95 1.62 12.99
N LEU A 522 -13.09 2.02 12.41
CA LEU A 522 -13.18 2.31 10.97
C LEU A 522 -12.30 3.49 10.55
N ASP A 523 -12.30 4.57 11.35
CA ASP A 523 -11.48 5.75 11.09
C ASP A 523 -9.99 5.39 11.15
N LYS A 524 -9.55 4.66 12.19
CA LYS A 524 -8.18 4.15 12.32
C LYS A 524 -7.78 3.21 11.16
N PHE A 525 -8.68 2.33 10.74
CA PHE A 525 -8.43 1.39 9.64
C PHE A 525 -8.28 2.09 8.28
N LEU A 526 -9.04 3.16 8.05
CA LEU A 526 -8.94 3.97 6.82
C LEU A 526 -7.72 4.90 6.81
N GLU A 527 -7.20 5.28 7.99
CA GLU A 527 -6.03 6.15 8.16
C GLU A 527 -4.66 5.44 7.95
N ASP A 528 -4.61 4.10 8.05
CA ASP A 528 -3.36 3.31 8.01
C ASP A 528 -2.77 3.06 6.60
N ASP A 529 -3.20 3.84 5.59
CA ASP A 529 -2.61 3.93 4.23
C ASP A 529 -2.27 2.56 3.61
N LEU A 530 -3.22 1.63 3.65
CA LEU A 530 -3.18 0.38 2.89
C LEU A 530 -3.87 0.60 1.53
N PRO A 531 -3.13 0.81 0.43
CA PRO A 531 -3.72 0.72 -0.88
C PRO A 531 -4.13 -0.73 -1.09
N ASP A 532 -5.44 -0.94 -1.25
CA ASP A 532 -6.08 -2.19 -1.61
C ASP A 532 -5.87 -3.37 -0.64
N VAL A 533 -6.98 -3.78 0.00
CA VAL A 533 -7.14 -5.11 0.64
C VAL A 533 -6.73 -6.26 -0.31
N PHE A 534 -6.67 -6.00 -1.63
CA PHE A 534 -6.25 -6.93 -2.68
C PHE A 534 -4.72 -7.08 -2.89
N TYR A 535 -3.85 -6.39 -2.14
CA TYR A 535 -2.39 -6.48 -2.30
C TYR A 535 -1.62 -6.98 -1.05
N LEU A 536 -2.23 -7.84 -0.23
CA LEU A 536 -1.52 -8.54 0.86
C LEU A 536 -0.49 -9.58 0.37
N GLN A 537 -0.50 -9.93 -0.92
CA GLN A 537 0.43 -10.91 -1.52
C GLN A 537 1.73 -10.30 -2.08
N LYS A 538 1.88 -8.96 -2.14
CA LYS A 538 3.13 -8.30 -2.57
C LYS A 538 3.92 -7.77 -1.38
N GLY A 539 5.23 -8.00 -1.43
CA GLY A 539 6.19 -7.64 -0.39
C GLY A 539 7.10 -8.83 -0.05
N THR A 540 8.16 -8.56 0.69
CA THR A 540 9.01 -9.62 1.27
C THR A 540 8.19 -10.48 2.25
N PRO A 541 8.63 -11.70 2.58
CA PRO A 541 7.96 -12.57 3.55
C PRO A 541 7.67 -11.88 4.90
N ASP A 542 8.57 -10.98 5.32
CA ASP A 542 8.43 -10.21 6.56
C ASP A 542 7.38 -9.10 6.44
N GLU A 543 7.29 -8.41 5.30
CA GLU A 543 6.20 -7.46 5.03
C GLU A 543 4.85 -8.15 5.04
N GLN A 544 4.75 -9.34 4.45
CA GLN A 544 3.52 -10.13 4.48
C GLN A 544 3.17 -10.55 5.90
N LYS A 545 4.15 -10.89 6.74
CA LYS A 545 3.96 -11.26 8.14
C LYS A 545 3.47 -10.08 9.00
N ILE A 546 4.03 -8.89 8.79
CA ILE A 546 3.62 -7.65 9.47
C ILE A 546 2.22 -7.23 9.06
N LYS A 547 1.92 -7.27 7.75
CA LYS A 547 0.57 -6.98 7.23
C LYS A 547 -0.47 -7.96 7.78
N LYS A 548 -0.10 -9.23 7.95
CA LYS A 548 -0.92 -10.28 8.56
C LYS A 548 -1.16 -10.06 10.06
N LEU A 549 -0.14 -9.64 10.81
CA LEU A 549 -0.26 -9.30 12.23
C LEU A 549 -1.24 -8.14 12.46
N ARG A 550 -1.11 -7.05 11.68
CA ARG A 550 -1.99 -5.88 11.76
C ARG A 550 -3.47 -6.20 11.49
N PHE A 551 -3.75 -7.13 10.58
CA PHE A 551 -5.13 -7.55 10.30
C PHE A 551 -5.73 -8.40 11.44
N CYS A 552 -4.93 -9.21 12.13
CA CYS A 552 -5.36 -9.91 13.33
C CYS A 552 -5.64 -8.95 14.51
N GLU A 553 -4.84 -7.90 14.65
CA GLU A 553 -5.08 -6.82 15.63
C GLU A 553 -6.40 -6.10 15.32
N LEU A 554 -6.67 -5.81 14.04
CA LEU A 554 -7.93 -5.21 13.61
C LEU A 554 -9.16 -6.07 13.97
N LYS A 555 -9.06 -7.40 13.87
CA LYS A 555 -10.15 -8.32 14.27
C LYS A 555 -10.51 -8.17 15.75
N GLU A 556 -9.50 -8.09 16.61
CA GLU A 556 -9.71 -7.91 18.05
C GLU A 556 -10.22 -6.49 18.37
N ASP A 557 -9.71 -5.47 17.67
CA ASP A 557 -10.16 -4.09 17.80
C ASP A 557 -11.64 -3.93 17.41
N VAL A 558 -12.08 -4.54 16.30
CA VAL A 558 -13.49 -4.55 15.84
C VAL A 558 -14.41 -5.21 16.88
N ARG A 559 -14.03 -6.39 17.39
CA ARG A 559 -14.80 -7.13 18.41
C ARG A 559 -14.91 -6.35 19.73
N LYS A 560 -13.80 -5.74 20.15
CA LYS A 560 -13.73 -4.95 21.38
C LYS A 560 -14.49 -3.63 21.28
N ALA A 561 -14.48 -2.99 20.11
CA ALA A 561 -15.24 -1.78 19.86
C ALA A 561 -16.75 -2.03 19.92
N PHE A 562 -17.22 -3.08 19.25
CA PHE A 562 -18.64 -3.44 19.24
C PHE A 562 -19.16 -3.78 20.64
N SER A 563 -18.44 -4.61 21.39
CA SER A 563 -18.82 -4.97 22.76
C SER A 563 -18.89 -3.75 23.69
N LYS A 564 -18.03 -2.74 23.49
CA LYS A 564 -18.08 -1.48 24.24
C LYS A 564 -19.28 -0.60 23.88
N ASP A 565 -19.56 -0.43 22.59
CA ASP A 565 -20.72 0.37 22.14
C ASP A 565 -22.04 -0.25 22.64
N MET A 566 -22.12 -1.59 22.68
CA MET A 566 -23.28 -2.31 23.21
C MET A 566 -23.40 -2.21 24.74
N ALA A 567 -22.29 -2.21 25.48
CA ALA A 567 -22.30 -2.05 26.94
C ALA A 567 -22.75 -0.64 27.36
N GLY A 568 -22.36 0.40 26.60
CA GLY A 568 -22.78 1.78 26.85
C GLY A 568 -24.27 2.03 26.62
N SER A 569 -24.86 1.38 25.61
CA SER A 569 -26.29 1.49 25.30
C SER A 569 -27.20 0.96 26.43
N LEU A 570 -26.81 -0.14 27.08
CA LEU A 570 -27.53 -0.73 28.23
C LEU A 570 -27.51 0.17 29.49
N LEU A 571 -26.46 0.95 29.69
CA LEU A 571 -26.33 1.88 30.83
C LEU A 571 -27.17 3.15 30.65
N SER A 572 -27.35 3.63 29.41
CA SER A 572 -28.15 4.82 29.10
C SER A 572 -29.67 4.61 29.23
N GLY A 573 -30.15 3.37 29.10
CA GLY A 573 -31.57 3.01 29.21
C GLY A 573 -32.12 2.91 30.63
N LEU A 574 -31.26 2.91 31.66
CA LEU A 574 -31.65 2.73 33.06
C LEU A 574 -31.75 4.04 33.85
N SER A 575 -31.37 5.17 33.27
CA SER A 575 -31.24 6.46 33.98
C SER A 575 -32.30 7.51 33.63
N SER A 576 -33.48 7.14 33.11
CA SER A 576 -34.60 8.07 32.96
C SER A 576 -35.94 7.46 33.35
N SER A 577 -36.22 7.40 34.66
CA SER A 577 -37.58 7.26 35.18
C SER A 577 -37.77 8.11 36.43
N SER A 578 -38.41 9.28 36.25
CA SER A 578 -39.33 9.87 37.23
C SER A 578 -39.94 11.18 36.72
N SER A 579 -41.24 11.12 36.37
CA SER A 579 -42.33 12.01 36.81
C SER A 579 -43.39 12.25 35.74
N SER A 580 -44.61 12.36 36.22
CA SER A 580 -45.92 12.06 35.64
C SER A 580 -46.67 13.24 35.02
N SER A 581 -47.47 13.02 33.95
CA SER A 581 -48.95 13.22 33.94
C SER A 581 -49.61 13.10 32.54
N SER A 582 -50.51 12.11 32.38
CA SER A 582 -51.78 11.97 31.61
C SER A 582 -52.02 12.57 30.19
N PRO A 583 -52.94 11.96 29.37
CA PRO A 583 -52.70 11.71 27.94
C PRO A 583 -53.66 12.42 26.96
N LYS A 584 -53.21 12.65 25.71
CA LYS A 584 -54.06 12.64 24.49
C LYS A 584 -53.25 12.20 23.26
N SER A 585 -53.59 11.00 22.77
CA SER A 585 -53.46 10.42 21.42
C SER A 585 -52.49 11.03 20.40
N GLU A 586 -51.43 10.27 20.08
CA GLU A 586 -50.99 9.95 18.71
C GLU A 586 -49.95 8.81 18.81
N GLU A 587 -50.26 7.64 18.22
CA GLU A 587 -49.34 6.50 18.19
C GLU A 587 -48.10 6.82 17.34
N LYS A 588 -47.04 7.28 17.99
CA LYS A 588 -45.67 7.19 17.48
C LYS A 588 -44.99 6.00 18.14
N HIS A 589 -44.69 4.97 17.35
CA HIS A 589 -43.87 3.84 17.78
C HIS A 589 -42.52 4.34 18.35
N HIS A 590 -42.35 4.22 19.66
CA HIS A 590 -41.13 4.56 20.37
C HIS A 590 -39.99 3.57 20.05
N PRO A 591 -38.71 4.01 19.94
CA PRO A 591 -37.56 3.18 19.57
C PRO A 591 -37.09 2.20 20.66
N ILE A 592 -37.83 2.08 21.77
CA ILE A 592 -37.52 1.14 22.87
C ILE A 592 -38.00 -0.28 22.52
N TYR A 593 -39.05 -0.41 21.68
CA TYR A 593 -39.56 -1.71 21.26
C TYR A 593 -38.60 -2.46 20.32
N VAL A 594 -37.77 -1.72 19.58
CA VAL A 594 -36.70 -2.28 18.72
C VAL A 594 -35.58 -2.87 19.59
N ILE A 595 -35.27 -2.26 20.73
CA ILE A 595 -34.18 -2.70 21.62
C ILE A 595 -34.53 -4.01 22.35
N MET A 596 -35.80 -4.26 22.70
CA MET A 596 -36.22 -5.52 23.34
C MET A 596 -36.30 -6.73 22.40
N GLN A 597 -36.55 -6.51 21.10
CA GLN A 597 -36.49 -7.58 20.08
C GLN A 597 -35.06 -8.03 19.79
N VAL A 598 -34.04 -7.27 20.19
CA VAL A 598 -32.63 -7.56 19.91
C VAL A 598 -32.12 -8.80 20.64
N SER A 599 -32.63 -9.21 21.80
CA SER A 599 -32.00 -10.29 22.60
C SER A 599 -31.84 -11.66 21.90
N LYS A 600 -32.73 -12.03 20.96
CA LYS A 600 -32.56 -13.25 20.12
C LYS A 600 -31.75 -12.98 18.85
N THR A 601 -31.87 -11.78 18.29
CA THR A 601 -31.09 -11.27 17.15
C THR A 601 -29.64 -11.00 17.55
N GLN A 602 -29.34 -10.81 18.83
CA GLN A 602 -28.04 -10.45 19.38
C GLN A 602 -27.07 -11.63 19.35
N VAL A 603 -27.55 -12.84 19.68
CA VAL A 603 -26.77 -14.08 19.54
C VAL A 603 -26.59 -14.47 18.08
N MET A 604 -27.58 -14.19 17.23
CA MET A 604 -27.49 -14.45 15.79
C MET A 604 -26.59 -13.45 15.06
N ALA A 605 -26.63 -12.17 15.47
CA ALA A 605 -25.77 -11.13 14.95
C ALA A 605 -24.33 -11.38 15.40
N GLU A 606 -24.07 -11.63 16.68
CA GLU A 606 -22.74 -12.01 17.18
C GLU A 606 -22.17 -13.23 16.43
N LYS A 607 -22.98 -14.27 16.19
CA LYS A 607 -22.57 -15.43 15.36
C LYS A 607 -22.37 -15.09 13.89
N SER A 608 -23.19 -14.20 13.31
CA SER A 608 -23.05 -13.74 11.93
C SER A 608 -21.80 -12.87 11.73
N TYR A 609 -21.47 -12.03 12.71
CA TYR A 609 -20.25 -11.23 12.76
C TYR A 609 -19.02 -12.11 12.94
N ILE A 610 -19.06 -13.09 13.85
CA ILE A 610 -18.02 -14.10 14.00
C ILE A 610 -17.85 -14.86 12.68
N TYR A 611 -18.94 -15.24 12.01
CA TYR A 611 -18.90 -15.94 10.73
C TYR A 611 -18.35 -15.09 9.58
N GLN A 612 -18.70 -13.80 9.46
CA GLN A 612 -18.16 -12.89 8.43
C GLN A 612 -16.69 -12.55 8.68
N ALA A 613 -16.30 -12.33 9.93
CA ALA A 613 -14.90 -12.14 10.32
C ALA A 613 -14.09 -13.44 10.14
N GLU A 614 -14.65 -14.59 10.47
CA GLU A 614 -14.07 -15.91 10.20
C GLU A 614 -13.97 -16.17 8.71
N TRP A 615 -14.96 -15.82 7.90
CA TRP A 615 -14.93 -15.96 6.44
C TRP A 615 -13.81 -15.11 5.81
N LEU A 616 -13.61 -13.87 6.26
CA LEU A 616 -12.51 -13.00 5.85
C LEU A 616 -11.13 -13.53 6.31
N VAL A 617 -11.04 -14.05 7.54
CA VAL A 617 -9.83 -14.69 8.06
C VAL A 617 -9.51 -15.99 7.33
N ARG A 618 -10.53 -16.80 7.03
CA ARG A 618 -10.43 -18.07 6.31
C ARG A 618 -9.95 -17.86 4.87
N ASN A 619 -10.37 -16.76 4.24
CA ASN A 619 -9.93 -16.40 2.90
C ASN A 619 -8.53 -15.75 2.85
N TYR A 620 -7.94 -15.28 3.95
CA TYR A 620 -6.70 -14.50 3.89
C TYR A 620 -5.58 -14.84 4.90
N LEU A 621 -5.85 -15.51 6.03
CA LEU A 621 -4.92 -15.57 7.16
C LEU A 621 -4.85 -16.96 7.81
N LEU A 622 -3.94 -17.78 7.29
CA LEU A 622 -3.09 -18.71 8.05
C LEU A 622 -3.71 -19.91 8.80
N ALA A 623 -5.02 -20.07 8.91
CA ALA A 623 -5.56 -21.25 9.60
C ALA A 623 -5.53 -22.53 8.73
N ASP A 624 -5.71 -22.42 7.40
CA ASP A 624 -5.89 -23.61 6.57
C ASP A 624 -4.59 -24.22 6.05
N HIS A 625 -3.49 -23.45 5.88
CA HIS A 625 -2.21 -24.07 5.51
C HIS A 625 -1.58 -24.88 6.63
N LEU A 626 -1.71 -24.47 7.90
CA LEU A 626 -1.18 -25.29 9.00
C LEU A 626 -1.99 -26.59 9.11
N VAL A 627 -3.32 -26.53 9.05
CA VAL A 627 -4.17 -27.73 9.04
C VAL A 627 -3.89 -28.59 7.81
N ALA A 628 -3.72 -28.01 6.61
CA ALA A 628 -3.38 -28.74 5.40
C ALA A 628 -1.99 -29.39 5.49
N CYS A 629 -0.95 -28.67 5.87
CA CYS A 629 0.41 -29.21 6.00
C CYS A 629 0.51 -30.27 7.10
N THR A 630 -0.09 -30.01 8.27
CA THR A 630 -0.09 -30.99 9.38
C THR A 630 -0.93 -32.22 9.03
N SER A 631 -2.09 -32.08 8.39
CA SER A 631 -2.92 -33.21 7.95
C SER A 631 -2.24 -34.05 6.87
N VAL A 632 -1.46 -33.46 5.96
CA VAL A 632 -0.64 -34.21 5.00
C VAL A 632 0.42 -35.05 5.71
N LEU A 633 1.15 -34.47 6.66
CA LEU A 633 2.15 -35.20 7.45
C LEU A 633 1.52 -36.31 8.30
N VAL A 634 0.40 -36.00 8.95
CA VAL A 634 -0.40 -36.98 9.69
C VAL A 634 -0.88 -38.09 8.75
N GLY A 635 -1.35 -37.75 7.55
CA GLY A 635 -1.72 -38.72 6.51
C GLY A 635 -0.56 -39.65 6.17
N ILE A 636 0.60 -39.11 5.79
CA ILE A 636 1.80 -39.91 5.46
C ILE A 636 2.14 -40.90 6.59
N TYR A 637 2.11 -40.42 7.84
CA TYR A 637 2.36 -41.26 9.01
C TYR A 637 1.29 -42.34 9.21
N LEU A 638 0.00 -41.98 9.13
CA LEU A 638 -1.12 -42.90 9.27
C LEU A 638 -1.09 -44.01 8.22
N TRP A 639 -0.76 -43.68 6.97
CA TRP A 639 -0.72 -44.67 5.89
C TRP A 639 0.52 -45.56 5.98
N LYS A 640 1.65 -45.03 6.45
CA LYS A 640 2.78 -45.87 6.83
C LYS A 640 2.42 -46.85 7.95
N MET A 641 1.69 -46.38 8.97
CA MET A 641 1.19 -47.26 10.03
C MET A 641 0.23 -48.33 9.48
N ALA A 642 -0.72 -47.95 8.61
CA ALA A 642 -1.65 -48.90 8.00
C ALA A 642 -0.93 -49.98 7.17
N TYR A 643 0.15 -49.61 6.48
CA TYR A 643 1.04 -50.54 5.80
C TYR A 643 1.68 -51.54 6.77
N ASP A 644 2.26 -51.05 7.88
CA ASP A 644 2.94 -51.89 8.87
C ASP A 644 1.99 -52.80 9.65
N VAL A 645 0.79 -52.30 9.96
CA VAL A 645 -0.29 -53.08 10.57
C VAL A 645 -0.74 -54.18 9.61
N THR A 646 -0.89 -53.87 8.32
CA THR A 646 -1.23 -54.88 7.30
C THR A 646 -0.16 -55.98 7.24
N HIS A 647 1.12 -55.61 7.24
CA HIS A 647 2.22 -56.56 7.28
C HIS A 647 2.13 -57.45 8.53
N THR A 648 1.94 -56.85 9.70
CA THR A 648 1.89 -57.56 10.99
C THR A 648 0.72 -58.54 11.03
N ILE A 649 -0.50 -58.07 10.73
CA ILE A 649 -1.71 -58.92 10.69
C ILE A 649 -1.54 -60.05 9.67
N SER A 650 -1.05 -59.74 8.47
CA SER A 650 -0.89 -60.76 7.42
C SER A 650 0.14 -61.81 7.81
N SER A 651 1.25 -61.41 8.45
CA SER A 651 2.28 -62.34 8.93
C SER A 651 1.80 -63.28 10.03
N LEU A 652 0.89 -62.81 10.89
CA LEU A 652 0.36 -63.57 12.03
C LEU A 652 -0.79 -64.50 11.63
N TYR A 653 -1.71 -64.01 10.79
CA TYR A 653 -2.97 -64.71 10.51
C TYR A 653 -2.98 -65.44 9.17
N TYR A 654 -2.17 -65.03 8.18
CA TYR A 654 -2.11 -65.70 6.88
C TYR A 654 -0.81 -66.49 6.72
N LYS A 655 -0.90 -67.81 6.94
CA LYS A 655 0.25 -68.74 6.80
C LYS A 655 0.92 -68.70 5.42
N GLY A 656 0.18 -68.36 4.36
CA GLY A 656 0.73 -68.20 3.01
C GLY A 656 1.55 -66.93 2.80
N TYR A 657 1.47 -65.94 3.70
CA TYR A 657 2.14 -64.65 3.55
C TYR A 657 3.67 -64.79 3.48
N ALA A 658 4.24 -65.67 4.31
CA ALA A 658 5.67 -65.94 4.33
C ALA A 658 6.19 -66.59 3.02
N SER A 659 5.31 -67.26 2.28
CA SER A 659 5.64 -67.91 0.99
C SER A 659 5.59 -66.97 -0.21
N LEU A 660 5.06 -65.75 -0.05
CA LEU A 660 4.99 -64.77 -1.12
C LEU A 660 6.37 -64.18 -1.43
N THR A 661 6.61 -63.88 -2.71
CA THR A 661 7.83 -63.19 -3.14
C THR A 661 7.94 -61.81 -2.48
N LYS A 662 9.16 -61.24 -2.44
CA LYS A 662 9.38 -59.90 -1.86
C LYS A 662 8.47 -58.85 -2.49
N ILE A 663 8.28 -58.89 -3.82
CA ILE A 663 7.44 -57.92 -4.51
C ILE A 663 5.95 -58.14 -4.23
N GLN A 664 5.48 -59.39 -4.18
CA GLN A 664 4.10 -59.71 -3.85
C GLN A 664 3.75 -59.30 -2.41
N ARG A 665 4.68 -59.42 -1.45
CA ARG A 665 4.46 -58.93 -0.08
C ARG A 665 4.33 -57.41 -0.03
N ILE A 666 5.12 -56.69 -0.83
CA ILE A 666 5.02 -55.23 -0.92
C ILE A 666 3.67 -54.83 -1.53
N GLU A 667 3.25 -55.46 -2.63
CA GLU A 667 1.95 -55.21 -3.25
C GLU A 667 0.80 -55.57 -2.29
N TRP A 668 0.92 -56.69 -1.56
CA TRP A 668 -0.06 -57.12 -0.56
C TRP A 668 -0.26 -56.06 0.52
N ASN A 669 0.84 -55.56 1.09
CA ASN A 669 0.78 -54.53 2.13
C ASN A 669 0.26 -53.21 1.58
N ASN A 670 0.66 -52.83 0.36
CA ASN A 670 0.16 -51.61 -0.28
C ASN A 670 -1.35 -51.67 -0.51
N ARG A 671 -1.88 -52.81 -0.97
CA ARG A 671 -3.33 -53.00 -1.13
C ARG A 671 -4.09 -52.92 0.19
N GLY A 672 -3.49 -53.35 1.30
CA GLY A 672 -4.08 -53.17 2.64
C GLY A 672 -4.12 -51.70 3.06
N MET A 673 -3.02 -50.96 2.86
CA MET A 673 -2.97 -49.51 3.08
C MET A 673 -4.00 -48.76 2.23
N SER A 674 -4.08 -49.08 0.94
CA SER A 674 -5.07 -48.51 0.00
C SER A 674 -6.51 -48.83 0.42
N SER A 675 -6.79 -50.04 0.90
CA SER A 675 -8.12 -50.37 1.43
C SER A 675 -8.47 -49.59 2.69
N ALA A 676 -7.50 -49.34 3.59
CA ALA A 676 -7.73 -48.52 4.78
C ALA A 676 -8.04 -47.06 4.42
N HIS A 677 -7.27 -46.48 3.49
CA HIS A 677 -7.54 -45.12 2.98
C HIS A 677 -8.89 -45.04 2.30
N ALA A 678 -9.22 -45.99 1.42
CA ALA A 678 -10.48 -46.00 0.69
C ALA A 678 -11.69 -46.05 1.65
N ILE A 679 -11.62 -46.85 2.72
CA ILE A 679 -12.67 -46.89 3.74
C ILE A 679 -12.79 -45.55 4.45
N PHE A 680 -11.66 -44.99 4.92
CA PHE A 680 -11.62 -43.70 5.60
C PHE A 680 -12.26 -42.61 4.74
N ILE A 681 -11.75 -42.42 3.51
CA ILE A 681 -12.19 -41.30 2.68
C ILE A 681 -13.63 -41.48 2.21
N THR A 682 -14.08 -42.71 1.96
CA THR A 682 -15.48 -42.97 1.60
C THR A 682 -16.42 -42.57 2.73
N VAL A 683 -16.14 -43.01 3.96
CA VAL A 683 -16.98 -42.71 5.13
C VAL A 683 -17.04 -41.20 5.37
N THR A 684 -15.90 -40.52 5.35
CA THR A 684 -15.85 -39.07 5.56
C THR A 684 -16.48 -38.29 4.40
N SER A 685 -16.38 -38.78 3.16
CA SER A 685 -17.00 -38.13 2.00
C SER A 685 -18.52 -38.25 2.05
N VAL A 686 -19.05 -39.44 2.37
CA VAL A 686 -20.50 -39.65 2.54
C VAL A 686 -21.03 -38.77 3.68
N TYR A 687 -20.32 -38.73 4.82
CA TYR A 687 -20.66 -37.84 5.92
C TYR A 687 -20.68 -36.37 5.49
N SER A 688 -19.62 -35.91 4.81
CA SER A 688 -19.49 -34.50 4.42
C SER A 688 -20.55 -34.08 3.41
N VAL A 689 -20.92 -34.94 2.46
CA VAL A 689 -21.87 -34.61 1.38
C VAL A 689 -23.33 -34.73 1.83
N PHE A 690 -23.68 -35.77 2.59
CA PHE A 690 -25.08 -36.11 2.85
C PHE A 690 -25.56 -35.87 4.29
N PHE A 691 -24.64 -35.87 5.26
CA PHE A 691 -25.00 -35.83 6.69
C PHE A 691 -24.51 -34.56 7.41
N SER A 692 -23.54 -33.86 6.83
CA SER A 692 -23.03 -32.60 7.35
C SER A 692 -23.84 -31.42 6.82
N ASP A 693 -24.05 -30.41 7.65
CA ASP A 693 -24.65 -29.15 7.21
C ASP A 693 -23.75 -28.37 6.24
N LEU A 694 -22.46 -28.75 6.09
CA LEU A 694 -21.45 -28.02 5.33
C LEU A 694 -21.88 -27.64 3.89
N PHE A 695 -22.57 -28.56 3.20
CA PHE A 695 -23.04 -28.34 1.82
C PHE A 695 -24.58 -28.28 1.73
N SER A 696 -25.26 -28.03 2.85
CA SER A 696 -26.72 -27.92 2.91
C SER A 696 -27.22 -26.63 2.28
N ASP A 697 -28.36 -26.69 1.59
CA ASP A 697 -29.01 -25.52 0.99
C ASP A 697 -29.49 -24.48 2.03
N HIS A 698 -29.57 -24.87 3.31
CA HIS A 698 -30.00 -24.00 4.41
C HIS A 698 -28.95 -22.97 4.85
N ILE A 699 -27.69 -23.15 4.46
CA ILE A 699 -26.61 -22.21 4.78
C ILE A 699 -26.54 -21.15 3.66
N GLU A 700 -26.47 -19.86 4.01
CA GLU A 700 -26.30 -18.78 3.03
C GLU A 700 -24.87 -18.72 2.47
N GLY A 701 -24.74 -18.44 1.17
CA GLY A 701 -23.45 -18.33 0.46
C GLY A 701 -23.29 -19.35 -0.68
N LEU A 702 -22.29 -19.18 -1.54
CA LEU A 702 -22.05 -20.07 -2.68
C LEU A 702 -21.44 -21.40 -2.23
N VAL A 703 -22.07 -22.53 -2.55
CA VAL A 703 -21.65 -23.89 -2.15
C VAL A 703 -20.22 -24.20 -2.60
N ILE A 704 -19.81 -23.64 -3.73
CA ILE A 704 -18.47 -23.82 -4.32
C ILE A 704 -17.33 -23.27 -3.48
N PHE A 705 -17.58 -22.37 -2.51
CA PHE A 705 -16.55 -21.78 -1.63
C PHE A 705 -16.67 -22.27 -0.19
N ARG A 706 -17.50 -23.28 0.08
CA ARG A 706 -17.71 -23.81 1.42
C ARG A 706 -16.68 -24.87 1.75
N SER A 707 -15.98 -24.66 2.86
CA SER A 707 -15.01 -25.59 3.43
C SER A 707 -15.14 -25.60 4.97
N SER A 708 -14.49 -26.56 5.62
CA SER A 708 -14.36 -26.65 7.08
C SER A 708 -12.96 -27.12 7.45
N SER A 709 -12.48 -26.82 8.66
CA SER A 709 -11.18 -27.35 9.10
C SER A 709 -11.17 -28.88 9.11
N LEU A 710 -12.31 -29.50 9.45
CA LEU A 710 -12.49 -30.95 9.36
C LEU A 710 -12.42 -31.46 7.92
N SER A 711 -13.06 -30.77 6.97
CA SER A 711 -13.05 -31.17 5.57
C SER A 711 -11.67 -30.92 4.92
N ILE A 712 -10.96 -29.87 5.28
CA ILE A 712 -9.58 -29.63 4.82
C ILE A 712 -8.63 -30.68 5.41
N PHE A 713 -8.76 -30.97 6.71
CA PHE A 713 -7.98 -32.01 7.38
C PHE A 713 -8.19 -33.39 6.73
N THR A 714 -9.43 -33.73 6.41
CA THR A 714 -9.78 -35.00 5.76
C THR A 714 -9.17 -35.12 4.36
N LEU A 715 -9.25 -34.05 3.55
CA LEU A 715 -8.60 -34.02 2.24
C LEU A 715 -7.08 -34.10 2.37
N GLY A 716 -6.46 -33.41 3.34
CA GLY A 716 -5.01 -33.45 3.53
C GLY A 716 -4.49 -34.79 4.01
N VAL A 717 -5.21 -35.49 4.89
CA VAL A 717 -4.93 -36.90 5.20
C VAL A 717 -4.95 -37.76 3.93
N SER A 718 -5.86 -37.49 2.99
CA SER A 718 -5.92 -38.19 1.69
C SER A 718 -4.80 -37.78 0.73
N VAL A 719 -4.38 -36.51 0.70
CA VAL A 719 -3.20 -36.07 -0.06
C VAL A 719 -1.95 -36.81 0.44
N GLY A 720 -1.80 -36.97 1.76
CA GLY A 720 -0.73 -37.77 2.34
C GLY A 720 -0.71 -39.24 1.85
N TYR A 721 -1.89 -39.84 1.63
CA TYR A 721 -2.01 -41.16 1.00
C TYR A 721 -1.50 -41.13 -0.44
N PHE A 722 -2.03 -40.21 -1.27
CA PHE A 722 -1.66 -40.12 -2.68
C PHE A 722 -0.16 -39.89 -2.88
N VAL A 723 0.46 -39.06 -2.04
CA VAL A 723 1.92 -38.83 -2.07
C VAL A 723 2.67 -40.12 -1.74
N SER A 724 2.27 -40.83 -0.68
CA SER A 724 2.91 -42.08 -0.24
C SER A 724 2.76 -43.19 -1.30
N ASP A 725 1.57 -43.32 -1.88
CA ASP A 725 1.26 -44.33 -2.88
C ASP A 725 1.95 -44.04 -4.22
N LEU A 726 1.92 -42.79 -4.70
CA LEU A 726 2.68 -42.37 -5.90
C LEU A 726 4.18 -42.60 -5.73
N ALA A 727 4.76 -42.28 -4.57
CA ALA A 727 6.17 -42.53 -4.30
C ALA A 727 6.51 -44.02 -4.43
N MET A 728 5.67 -44.92 -3.88
CA MET A 728 5.88 -46.36 -4.03
C MET A 728 5.66 -46.85 -5.47
N ILE A 729 4.63 -46.35 -6.16
CA ILE A 729 4.35 -46.71 -7.55
C ILE A 729 5.53 -46.35 -8.44
N PHE A 730 6.10 -45.15 -8.29
CA PHE A 730 7.28 -44.74 -9.05
C PHE A 730 8.52 -45.55 -8.67
N TRP A 731 8.75 -45.80 -7.38
CA TRP A 731 9.91 -46.56 -6.92
C TRP A 731 9.93 -48.01 -7.41
N LEU A 732 8.74 -48.61 -7.54
CA LEU A 732 8.57 -50.00 -7.93
C LEU A 732 7.94 -50.13 -9.32
N TYR A 733 7.95 -49.08 -10.13
CA TYR A 733 7.37 -49.11 -11.46
C TYR A 733 8.09 -50.15 -12.34
N PRO A 734 7.37 -51.01 -13.10
CA PRO A 734 5.92 -51.08 -13.33
C PRO A 734 5.18 -52.12 -12.45
N SER A 735 5.83 -52.67 -11.42
CA SER A 735 5.34 -53.84 -10.69
C SER A 735 4.11 -53.59 -9.81
N LEU A 736 3.87 -52.34 -9.37
CA LEU A 736 2.71 -51.95 -8.56
C LEU A 736 1.53 -51.38 -9.37
N GLY A 737 1.63 -51.26 -10.70
CA GLY A 737 0.55 -50.74 -11.53
C GLY A 737 0.98 -50.29 -12.94
N GLY A 738 0.02 -50.26 -13.86
CA GLY A 738 0.24 -49.76 -15.23
C GLY A 738 0.07 -48.24 -15.37
N ILE A 739 0.33 -47.71 -16.57
CA ILE A 739 0.23 -46.26 -16.85
C ILE A 739 -1.16 -45.67 -16.54
N GLU A 740 -2.23 -46.45 -16.74
CA GLU A 740 -3.60 -46.06 -16.39
C GLU A 740 -3.73 -45.76 -14.89
N TYR A 741 -3.05 -46.53 -14.04
CA TYR A 741 -3.07 -46.37 -12.59
C TYR A 741 -2.31 -45.11 -12.16
N VAL A 742 -1.16 -44.84 -12.80
CA VAL A 742 -0.37 -43.61 -12.58
C VAL A 742 -1.17 -42.38 -12.97
N LEU A 743 -1.82 -42.39 -14.14
CA LEU A 743 -2.64 -41.27 -14.61
C LEU A 743 -3.83 -41.01 -13.68
N HIS A 744 -4.51 -42.06 -13.22
CA HIS A 744 -5.57 -41.95 -12.22
C HIS A 744 -5.08 -41.28 -10.93
N HIS A 745 -3.97 -41.77 -10.36
CA HIS A 745 -3.46 -41.26 -9.08
C HIS A 745 -2.92 -39.84 -9.20
N LEU A 746 -2.25 -39.49 -10.30
CA LEU A 746 -1.74 -38.14 -10.52
C LEU A 746 -2.89 -37.12 -10.68
N LEU A 747 -3.92 -37.47 -11.45
CA LEU A 747 -5.08 -36.63 -11.68
C LEU A 747 -5.87 -36.41 -10.38
N SER A 748 -6.12 -37.49 -9.63
CA SER A 748 -6.78 -37.44 -8.32
C SER A 748 -5.95 -36.67 -7.29
N ALA A 749 -4.63 -36.90 -7.23
CA ALA A 749 -3.74 -36.17 -6.33
C ALA A 749 -3.75 -34.66 -6.61
N THR A 750 -3.70 -34.26 -7.88
CA THR A 750 -3.75 -32.84 -8.28
C THR A 750 -5.08 -32.20 -7.88
N ALA A 751 -6.20 -32.87 -8.17
CA ALA A 751 -7.54 -32.35 -7.85
C ALA A 751 -7.75 -32.20 -6.34
N VAL A 752 -7.45 -33.24 -5.56
CA VAL A 752 -7.61 -33.25 -4.10
C VAL A 752 -6.65 -32.26 -3.43
N SER A 753 -5.41 -32.13 -3.91
CA SER A 753 -4.46 -31.15 -3.38
C SER A 753 -4.93 -29.72 -3.64
N TYR A 754 -5.47 -29.46 -4.83
CA TYR A 754 -6.01 -28.14 -5.15
C TYR A 754 -7.18 -27.78 -4.23
N THR A 755 -8.20 -28.63 -4.12
CA THR A 755 -9.39 -28.33 -3.31
C THR A 755 -9.14 -28.34 -1.80
N MET A 756 -8.11 -29.05 -1.35
CA MET A 756 -7.57 -28.91 0.01
C MET A 756 -6.96 -27.53 0.23
N LEU A 757 -6.09 -27.05 -0.67
CA LEU A 757 -5.34 -25.81 -0.50
C LEU A 757 -6.18 -24.55 -0.76
N SER A 758 -7.09 -24.60 -1.74
CA SER A 758 -7.92 -23.47 -2.13
C SER A 758 -9.22 -23.38 -1.34
N GLY A 759 -9.69 -24.51 -0.80
CA GLY A 759 -11.04 -24.60 -0.23
C GLY A 759 -12.18 -24.53 -1.27
N GLU A 760 -11.86 -24.35 -2.55
CA GLU A 760 -12.83 -24.24 -3.64
C GLU A 760 -13.26 -25.63 -4.14
N GLY A 761 -14.54 -25.82 -4.45
CA GLY A 761 -15.05 -27.02 -5.13
C GLY A 761 -14.97 -28.32 -4.32
N GLN A 762 -14.92 -28.23 -2.97
CA GLN A 762 -14.81 -29.41 -2.11
C GLN A 762 -15.98 -30.39 -2.29
N LEU A 763 -17.21 -29.91 -2.49
CA LEU A 763 -18.38 -30.76 -2.74
C LEU A 763 -18.15 -31.74 -3.90
N TYR A 764 -17.69 -31.23 -5.05
CA TYR A 764 -17.43 -32.05 -6.23
C TYR A 764 -16.30 -33.05 -5.99
N THR A 765 -15.25 -32.63 -5.27
CA THR A 765 -14.15 -33.54 -4.89
C THR A 765 -14.65 -34.67 -4.00
N TYR A 766 -15.45 -34.36 -2.97
CA TYR A 766 -16.02 -35.36 -2.10
C TYR A 766 -16.97 -36.31 -2.82
N MET A 767 -17.80 -35.81 -3.74
CA MET A 767 -18.65 -36.66 -4.59
C MET A 767 -17.81 -37.63 -5.42
N VAL A 768 -16.68 -37.20 -5.99
CA VAL A 768 -15.76 -38.09 -6.71
C VAL A 768 -15.12 -39.11 -5.75
N LEU A 769 -14.72 -38.70 -4.55
CA LEU A 769 -14.05 -39.58 -3.58
C LEU A 769 -14.94 -40.68 -2.98
N ILE A 770 -16.27 -40.51 -2.99
CA ILE A 770 -17.21 -41.61 -2.66
C ILE A 770 -16.99 -42.83 -3.56
N SER A 771 -16.47 -42.63 -4.78
CA SER A 771 -16.17 -43.73 -5.70
C SER A 771 -15.04 -44.67 -5.23
N GLU A 772 -14.27 -44.27 -4.22
CA GLU A 772 -13.29 -45.14 -3.56
C GLU A 772 -13.95 -46.27 -2.75
N ALA A 773 -15.27 -46.25 -2.54
CA ALA A 773 -16.03 -47.32 -1.91
C ALA A 773 -15.81 -48.70 -2.57
N THR A 774 -15.46 -48.73 -3.86
CA THR A 774 -15.20 -49.97 -4.59
C THR A 774 -13.79 -50.53 -4.36
N THR A 775 -12.83 -49.71 -3.95
CA THR A 775 -11.40 -50.06 -3.86
C THR A 775 -11.13 -51.24 -2.90
N PRO A 776 -11.73 -51.31 -1.70
CA PRO A 776 -11.58 -52.47 -0.81
C PRO A 776 -12.06 -53.77 -1.47
N GLY A 777 -13.11 -53.72 -2.28
CA GLY A 777 -13.61 -54.89 -3.00
C GLY A 777 -12.68 -55.35 -4.13
N ILE A 778 -12.01 -54.42 -4.83
CA ILE A 778 -10.96 -54.74 -5.82
C ILE A 778 -9.78 -55.41 -5.13
N ASN A 779 -9.32 -54.86 -4.02
CA ASN A 779 -8.18 -55.39 -3.27
C ASN A 779 -8.50 -56.73 -2.63
N LEU A 780 -9.71 -56.92 -2.06
CA LEU A 780 -10.18 -58.21 -1.57
C LEU A 780 -10.19 -59.27 -2.67
N ARG A 781 -10.61 -58.91 -3.88
CA ARG A 781 -10.59 -59.83 -5.02
C ARG A 781 -9.17 -60.30 -5.35
N TRP A 782 -8.21 -59.38 -5.32
CA TRP A 782 -6.80 -59.70 -5.53
C TRP A 782 -6.23 -60.55 -4.39
N PHE A 783 -6.55 -60.26 -3.13
CA PHE A 783 -6.13 -61.09 -1.99
C PHE A 783 -6.63 -62.53 -2.12
N LEU A 784 -7.90 -62.72 -2.50
CA LEU A 784 -8.47 -64.04 -2.76
C LEU A 784 -7.80 -64.74 -3.94
N ASP A 785 -7.42 -64.01 -4.98
CA ASP A 785 -6.71 -64.57 -6.12
C ASP A 785 -5.29 -65.04 -5.74
N THR A 786 -4.51 -64.17 -5.11
CA THR A 786 -3.16 -64.45 -4.62
C THR A 786 -3.14 -65.59 -3.61
N ALA A 787 -4.21 -65.74 -2.81
CA ALA A 787 -4.38 -66.87 -1.89
C ALA A 787 -4.83 -68.17 -2.59
N GLY A 788 -4.98 -68.21 -3.91
CA GLY A 788 -5.42 -69.37 -4.68
C GLY A 788 -6.92 -69.68 -4.57
N MET A 789 -7.72 -68.75 -4.03
CA MET A 789 -9.13 -68.94 -3.71
C MET A 789 -10.10 -68.53 -4.84
N LYS A 790 -9.64 -68.48 -6.10
CA LYS A 790 -10.46 -68.14 -7.28
C LYS A 790 -11.74 -68.95 -7.45
N LYS A 791 -11.79 -70.19 -6.94
CA LYS A 791 -12.96 -71.08 -7.04
C LYS A 791 -13.92 -70.99 -5.85
N SER A 792 -13.57 -70.22 -4.81
CA SER A 792 -14.36 -70.10 -3.58
C SER A 792 -15.68 -69.36 -3.79
N SER A 793 -16.66 -69.59 -2.90
CA SER A 793 -17.89 -68.80 -2.86
C SER A 793 -17.60 -67.32 -2.58
N ALA A 794 -16.63 -67.03 -1.71
CA ALA A 794 -16.20 -65.66 -1.39
C ALA A 794 -15.76 -64.87 -2.64
N TYR A 795 -15.04 -65.49 -3.57
CA TYR A 795 -14.61 -64.85 -4.82
C TYR A 795 -15.77 -64.52 -5.76
N LEU A 796 -16.82 -65.36 -5.78
CA LEU A 796 -18.05 -65.10 -6.54
C LEU A 796 -18.87 -63.98 -5.89
N VAL A 797 -19.12 -64.06 -4.59
CA VAL A 797 -19.88 -63.05 -3.83
C VAL A 797 -19.22 -61.68 -3.96
N ASN A 798 -17.89 -61.61 -3.77
CA ASN A 798 -17.12 -60.39 -4.02
C ASN A 798 -17.32 -59.86 -5.45
N GLY A 799 -17.33 -60.74 -6.47
CA GLY A 799 -17.52 -60.33 -7.86
C GLY A 799 -18.89 -59.72 -8.15
N VAL A 800 -19.96 -60.29 -7.56
CA VAL A 800 -21.33 -59.75 -7.66
C VAL A 800 -21.44 -58.42 -6.91
N MET A 801 -20.93 -58.34 -5.68
CA MET A 801 -20.92 -57.11 -4.89
C MET A 801 -20.12 -56.00 -5.57
N MET A 802 -18.98 -56.33 -6.17
CA MET A 802 -18.17 -55.41 -6.96
C MET A 802 -18.93 -54.86 -8.17
N PHE A 803 -19.70 -55.69 -8.87
CA PHE A 803 -20.52 -55.23 -9.99
C PHE A 803 -21.56 -54.20 -9.55
N ILE A 804 -22.29 -54.49 -8.46
CA ILE A 804 -23.32 -53.60 -7.91
C ILE A 804 -22.69 -52.29 -7.39
N ALA A 805 -21.63 -52.41 -6.57
CA ALA A 805 -20.94 -51.26 -6.01
C ALA A 805 -20.35 -50.36 -7.10
N TRP A 806 -19.79 -50.92 -8.17
CA TRP A 806 -19.26 -50.15 -9.30
C TRP A 806 -20.36 -49.42 -10.07
N LEU A 807 -21.49 -50.08 -10.33
CA LEU A 807 -22.63 -49.45 -10.98
C LEU A 807 -23.12 -48.23 -10.18
N VAL A 808 -23.29 -48.39 -8.87
CA VAL A 808 -23.81 -47.31 -8.01
C VAL A 808 -22.77 -46.20 -7.81
N ALA A 809 -21.57 -46.53 -7.32
CA ALA A 809 -20.59 -45.55 -6.87
C ALA A 809 -19.73 -44.95 -8.00
N ARG A 810 -19.60 -45.60 -9.16
CA ARG A 810 -18.73 -45.15 -10.26
C ARG A 810 -19.46 -44.83 -11.57
N ILE A 811 -20.68 -45.34 -11.78
CA ILE A 811 -21.49 -45.02 -12.97
C ILE A 811 -22.63 -44.05 -12.62
N LEU A 812 -23.57 -44.46 -11.78
CA LEU A 812 -24.74 -43.64 -11.44
C LEU A 812 -24.35 -42.36 -10.70
N LEU A 813 -23.41 -42.44 -9.76
CA LEU A 813 -22.91 -41.26 -9.05
C LEU A 813 -22.25 -40.24 -9.98
N PHE A 814 -21.50 -40.68 -10.99
CA PHE A 814 -20.86 -39.77 -11.95
C PHE A 814 -21.88 -39.13 -12.90
N ILE A 815 -22.91 -39.88 -13.33
CA ILE A 815 -24.03 -39.32 -14.09
C ILE A 815 -24.73 -38.22 -13.28
N TYR A 816 -24.99 -38.49 -12.00
CA TYR A 816 -25.54 -37.49 -11.08
C TYR A 816 -24.61 -36.28 -10.90
N LEU A 817 -23.31 -36.51 -10.74
CA LEU A 817 -22.30 -35.46 -10.63
C LEU A 817 -22.31 -34.53 -11.86
N PHE A 818 -22.34 -35.08 -13.07
CA PHE A 818 -22.42 -34.25 -14.29
C PHE A 818 -23.73 -33.47 -14.40
N TYR A 819 -24.84 -34.10 -14.02
CA TYR A 819 -26.13 -33.41 -13.94
C TYR A 819 -26.09 -32.25 -12.93
N TYR A 820 -25.50 -32.47 -11.76
CA TYR A 820 -25.36 -31.43 -10.73
C TYR A 820 -24.41 -30.31 -11.18
N ILE A 821 -23.29 -30.64 -11.84
CA ILE A 821 -22.38 -29.66 -12.45
C ILE A 821 -23.12 -28.81 -13.50
N TYR A 822 -23.98 -29.42 -14.31
CA TYR A 822 -24.78 -28.72 -15.31
C TYR A 822 -25.79 -27.75 -14.66
N LEU A 823 -26.50 -28.19 -13.62
CA LEU A 823 -27.47 -27.34 -12.91
C LEU A 823 -26.82 -26.12 -12.25
N TYR A 824 -25.64 -26.30 -11.64
CA TYR A 824 -24.95 -25.25 -10.89
C TYR A 824 -23.80 -24.63 -11.67
N TYR A 825 -23.87 -24.68 -13.00
CA TYR A 825 -22.82 -24.21 -13.91
C TYR A 825 -22.45 -22.73 -13.68
N ASP A 826 -23.43 -21.87 -13.43
CA ASP A 826 -23.20 -20.44 -13.16
C ASP A 826 -22.46 -20.18 -11.84
N GLN A 827 -22.57 -21.09 -10.87
CA GLN A 827 -21.75 -21.01 -9.65
C GLN A 827 -20.31 -21.43 -9.98
N ILE A 828 -20.11 -22.55 -10.66
CA ILE A 828 -18.77 -23.08 -11.00
C ILE A 828 -17.96 -22.07 -11.84
N ARG A 829 -18.61 -21.28 -12.70
CA ARG A 829 -17.97 -20.19 -13.46
C ARG A 829 -17.29 -19.12 -12.60
N GLN A 830 -17.66 -19.01 -11.32
CA GLN A 830 -17.09 -18.04 -10.39
C GLN A 830 -15.82 -18.56 -9.70
N MET A 831 -15.51 -19.86 -9.81
CA MET A 831 -14.27 -20.44 -9.28
C MET A 831 -13.04 -19.92 -10.03
N HIS A 832 -11.87 -20.02 -9.40
CA HIS A 832 -10.61 -19.73 -10.08
C HIS A 832 -10.45 -20.60 -11.34
N THR A 833 -9.84 -20.06 -12.41
CA THR A 833 -9.73 -20.73 -13.72
C THR A 833 -9.19 -22.15 -13.61
N PHE A 834 -8.22 -22.37 -12.72
CA PHE A 834 -7.65 -23.70 -12.49
C PHE A 834 -8.66 -24.67 -11.83
N GLY A 835 -9.40 -24.25 -10.81
CA GLY A 835 -10.43 -25.05 -10.16
C GLY A 835 -11.65 -25.33 -11.06
N TYR A 836 -12.04 -24.33 -11.85
CA TYR A 836 -13.02 -24.48 -12.92
C TYR A 836 -12.61 -25.63 -13.85
N LEU A 837 -11.39 -25.61 -14.40
CA LEU A 837 -10.91 -26.65 -15.31
C LEU A 837 -10.87 -28.03 -14.65
N LEU A 838 -10.39 -28.14 -13.42
CA LEU A 838 -10.32 -29.40 -12.69
C LEU A 838 -11.71 -30.02 -12.46
N THR A 839 -12.72 -29.21 -12.15
CA THR A 839 -14.10 -29.66 -11.89
C THR A 839 -14.73 -30.34 -13.10
N PHE A 840 -14.31 -29.99 -14.33
CA PHE A 840 -14.79 -30.67 -15.55
C PHE A 840 -13.84 -31.78 -16.02
N LEU A 841 -12.54 -31.50 -16.12
CA LEU A 841 -11.58 -32.40 -16.73
C LEU A 841 -11.38 -33.67 -15.90
N VAL A 842 -11.31 -33.53 -14.57
CA VAL A 842 -11.02 -34.67 -13.68
C VAL A 842 -12.18 -35.67 -13.70
N PRO A 843 -13.45 -35.28 -13.41
CA PRO A 843 -14.55 -36.24 -13.47
C PRO A 843 -14.75 -36.84 -14.85
N ALA A 844 -14.55 -36.07 -15.94
CA ALA A 844 -14.66 -36.58 -17.31
C ALA A 844 -13.65 -37.69 -17.60
N ALA A 845 -12.37 -37.48 -17.30
CA ALA A 845 -11.33 -38.48 -17.50
C ALA A 845 -11.57 -39.74 -16.64
N LEU A 846 -11.94 -39.55 -15.36
CA LEU A 846 -12.26 -40.67 -14.46
C LEU A 846 -13.49 -41.45 -14.92
N PHE A 847 -14.49 -40.79 -15.46
CA PHE A 847 -15.70 -41.46 -15.96
C PHE A 847 -15.41 -42.35 -17.17
N ILE A 848 -14.58 -41.88 -18.11
CA ILE A 848 -14.12 -42.68 -19.26
C ILE A 848 -13.44 -43.96 -18.76
N MET A 849 -12.51 -43.82 -17.80
CA MET A 849 -11.84 -44.97 -17.19
C MET A 849 -12.83 -45.90 -16.48
N ASN A 850 -13.79 -45.35 -15.72
CA ASN A 850 -14.80 -46.12 -15.00
C ASN A 850 -15.68 -46.97 -15.94
N ILE A 851 -16.05 -46.46 -17.12
CA ILE A 851 -16.79 -47.20 -18.14
C ILE A 851 -15.95 -48.35 -18.72
N MET A 852 -14.67 -48.10 -19.01
CA MET A 852 -13.75 -49.13 -19.51
C MET A 852 -13.64 -50.29 -18.50
N TRP A 853 -13.44 -49.98 -17.23
CA TRP A 853 -13.35 -50.98 -16.15
C TRP A 853 -14.68 -51.68 -15.89
N PHE A 854 -15.81 -50.96 -15.91
CA PHE A 854 -17.13 -51.56 -15.75
C PHE A 854 -17.41 -52.60 -16.85
N THR A 855 -17.01 -52.31 -18.10
CA THR A 855 -17.10 -53.27 -19.20
C THR A 855 -16.26 -54.52 -18.95
N LYS A 856 -15.04 -54.38 -18.40
CA LYS A 856 -14.18 -55.51 -18.00
C LYS A 856 -14.83 -56.34 -16.88
N ILE A 857 -15.41 -55.70 -15.87
CA ILE A 857 -16.10 -56.36 -14.74
C ILE A 857 -17.32 -57.13 -15.23
N LEU A 858 -18.16 -56.51 -16.07
CA LEU A 858 -19.35 -57.15 -16.63
C LEU A 858 -18.98 -58.38 -17.47
N ARG A 859 -17.94 -58.29 -18.31
CA ARG A 859 -17.43 -59.45 -19.07
C ARG A 859 -16.92 -60.55 -18.13
N GLY A 860 -16.20 -60.18 -17.07
CA GLY A 860 -15.71 -61.11 -16.05
C GLY A 860 -16.83 -61.83 -15.30
N LEU A 861 -17.87 -61.10 -14.91
CA LEU A 861 -19.05 -61.64 -14.24
C LEU A 861 -19.81 -62.60 -15.15
N ARG A 862 -20.08 -62.21 -16.41
CA ARG A 862 -20.71 -63.09 -17.41
C ARG A 862 -19.93 -64.39 -17.59
N LYS A 863 -18.60 -64.34 -17.72
CA LYS A 863 -17.74 -65.53 -17.81
C LYS A 863 -17.81 -66.41 -16.56
N THR A 864 -17.99 -65.82 -15.39
CA THR A 864 -18.04 -66.57 -14.13
C THR A 864 -19.38 -67.25 -13.93
N LEU A 865 -20.47 -66.58 -14.30
CA LEU A 865 -21.84 -67.14 -14.28
C LEU A 865 -22.02 -68.22 -15.34
N ALA A 866 -21.52 -68.01 -16.55
CA ALA A 866 -21.61 -68.98 -17.66
C ALA A 866 -20.76 -70.25 -17.45
N LYS A 867 -19.82 -70.27 -16.51
CA LYS A 867 -19.05 -71.48 -16.14
C LYS A 867 -19.73 -72.33 -15.06
N ARG A 868 -20.84 -71.84 -14.49
CA ARG A 868 -21.60 -72.51 -13.41
C ARG A 868 -23.02 -72.90 -13.84
N GLN A 869 -23.52 -72.35 -14.94
CA GLN A 869 -24.53 -73.00 -15.78
C GLN A 869 -23.87 -74.15 -16.53
#